data_AF-A0A9Q1GK95-F1
#
_entry.id   AF-A0A9Q1GK95-F1
#
_cell.length_a   1.000
_cell.length_b   1.000
_cell.length_c   1.000
_cell.angle_alpha   90.00
_cell.angle_beta   90.00
_cell.angle_gamma   90.00
#
_symmetry.space_group_name_H-M   'P 1'
#
loop_
_entity.id
_entity.type
_entity.pdbx_description
1 polymer ?
#
loop_
_entity_poly.entity_id
_entity_poly.type
_entity_poly.pdbx_seq_one_letter_code
_entity_poly.pdbx_strand_id
1 'polypeptide(L)'
;MARSNSLLFGFLFMSFTFFLLASPSLSDPNGDINWWCNQTPYPEPCKHFMGHLEPNHKAEFKKMAVQIALDRALVAHNHTKELGPKCQNELEKAAWTDCLTLYESTIIELNRTLNPMSKGCTEFDQQTWLSTALTNLETCKAGFVELGVSKFISPLMSNNVSKLISNGLAMHNNTITPTTRYEEGFPTWVSKHDRKLLQSSTIVANLVVTQDGSGNYKTITEALNAASKRTGSGRFVIHVKSGVYAEYLVIGKDLKNIMLVGDGMESTIITGSRSNGGGFTTFNSATVGVMGDGFIAQGITFRNTAGPQNHQAVALRVGSDLSAFYQCGFKGYQDTLYALSQRQFYRDCNIYGTVDFIFGNAASIFQNCNIIVQKPQPSQKNTVTAQGRTDPNQNTGIVIQNSKITASSDLEPVIGSYPSYLGRPWKQYSRTVVMESFLDKLINPAGWLAWDGNFALNTLYYGEYKNSGPGSSTSERVEWGGFKVITNVSEASQFSVANFIGGQSWLPATNLEPTCQNELEKAAWTDCLTLYESTIIKLNQTLNPTTNGCTEFDEQTWLSTTLTNLETCKVGFVELGVSDFISPLMSNNVSKLISNGLAMHNNTITATTRYEEGFPTWVSKHDRKLLLILFPITTSSLYTPLLT
;
A
#
# COMPACT_ATOMS: atom_id res chain seq x y z
N MET A 1 87.87 28.70 -0.39
CA MET A 1 87.61 28.57 1.07
C MET A 1 86.33 27.73 1.19
N ALA A 2 86.32 26.50 1.74
CA ALA A 2 86.61 26.10 3.13
C ALA A 2 85.61 26.79 4.09
N ARG A 3 84.83 26.18 5.01
CA ARG A 3 84.77 24.85 5.69
C ARG A 3 83.30 24.64 6.19
N SER A 4 82.78 23.51 6.69
CA SER A 4 83.21 22.09 6.85
C SER A 4 81.97 21.19 7.12
N ASN A 5 82.09 19.86 6.97
CA ASN A 5 81.18 18.86 7.59
C ASN A 5 81.51 18.62 9.08
N SER A 6 80.56 18.07 9.85
CA SER A 6 80.66 17.14 11.01
C SER A 6 79.35 17.14 11.82
N LEU A 7 78.84 16.09 12.46
CA LEU A 7 79.24 14.68 12.61
C LEU A 7 78.00 13.84 13.03
N LEU A 8 78.02 12.52 12.82
CA LEU A 8 77.02 11.58 13.37
C LEU A 8 77.19 11.43 14.89
N PHE A 9 76.12 11.06 15.61
CA PHE A 9 76.06 9.85 16.44
C PHE A 9 74.62 9.58 16.89
N GLY A 10 74.19 8.31 16.90
CA GLY A 10 72.87 7.90 17.41
C GLY A 10 73.01 6.98 18.61
N PHE A 11 72.00 6.95 19.48
CA PHE A 11 71.79 5.89 20.47
C PHE A 11 70.29 5.74 20.75
N LEU A 12 69.78 4.50 20.72
CA LEU A 12 68.50 4.15 21.33
C LEU A 12 68.65 4.18 22.85
N PHE A 13 67.60 4.56 23.58
CA PHE A 13 67.18 3.78 24.75
C PHE A 13 65.68 3.93 25.03
N MET A 14 65.02 2.82 25.37
CA MET A 14 63.62 2.82 25.81
C MET A 14 63.48 3.43 27.20
N SER A 15 62.36 4.11 27.46
CA SER A 15 61.77 4.16 28.81
C SER A 15 60.25 4.24 28.70
N PHE A 16 59.57 3.18 29.14
CA PHE A 16 58.12 3.12 29.29
C PHE A 16 57.77 3.68 30.67
N THR A 17 57.06 4.81 30.74
CA THR A 17 56.38 5.23 31.97
C THR A 17 54.93 5.58 31.69
N PHE A 18 54.04 4.74 32.22
CA PHE A 18 52.61 4.98 32.26
C PHE A 18 52.32 6.27 33.04
N PHE A 19 51.75 7.28 32.37
CA PHE A 19 50.96 8.30 33.04
C PHE A 19 49.54 8.23 32.53
N LEU A 20 48.64 7.80 33.43
CA LEU A 20 47.19 7.86 33.26
C LEU A 20 46.76 9.33 33.24
N LEU A 21 46.86 9.98 32.09
CA LEU A 21 46.11 11.20 31.84
C LEU A 21 44.66 10.80 31.58
N ALA A 22 43.80 11.04 32.57
CA ALA A 22 42.37 10.93 32.41
C ALA A 22 41.94 11.81 31.23
N SER A 23 41.39 11.18 30.19
CA SER A 23 40.71 11.90 29.12
C SER A 23 39.68 12.84 29.75
N PRO A 24 39.65 14.15 29.42
CA PRO A 24 38.49 14.94 29.76
C PRO A 24 37.29 14.28 29.10
N SER A 25 36.30 13.89 29.90
CA SER A 25 35.03 13.40 29.39
C SER A 25 34.36 14.54 28.62
N LEU A 26 34.56 14.55 27.31
CA LEU A 26 33.76 15.35 26.39
C LEU A 26 32.31 14.89 26.54
N SER A 27 31.56 15.68 27.31
CA SER A 27 30.11 15.59 27.38
C SER A 27 29.56 15.85 25.98
N ASP A 28 29.02 14.80 25.37
CA ASP A 28 28.31 14.88 24.10
C ASP A 28 27.12 15.85 24.24
N PRO A 29 26.99 16.91 23.42
CA PRO A 29 25.96 17.95 23.57
C PRO A 29 24.55 17.50 23.11
N ASN A 30 24.18 16.25 23.38
CA ASN A 30 22.80 15.76 23.27
C ASN A 30 22.02 16.23 24.52
N GLY A 31 20.99 17.04 24.45
CA GLY A 31 20.42 17.71 23.28
C GLY A 31 19.09 18.30 23.74
N ASP A 32 19.10 19.57 24.19
CA ASP A 32 17.95 20.26 24.77
C ASP A 32 16.67 20.09 23.92
N ILE A 33 15.51 19.98 24.56
CA ILE A 33 14.21 19.78 23.91
C ILE A 33 13.91 20.83 22.84
N ASN A 34 14.44 22.04 22.98
CA ASN A 34 14.38 23.07 21.93
C ASN A 34 15.02 22.62 20.61
N TRP A 35 16.14 21.90 20.65
CA TRP A 35 16.80 21.36 19.46
C TRP A 35 15.92 20.32 18.76
N TRP A 36 15.36 19.37 19.52
CA TRP A 36 14.45 18.34 18.99
C TRP A 36 13.18 18.95 18.40
N CYS A 37 12.55 19.88 19.12
CA CYS A 37 11.36 20.56 18.64
C CYS A 37 11.60 21.40 17.38
N ASN A 38 12.78 22.01 17.23
CA ASN A 38 13.16 22.73 16.01
C ASN A 38 13.33 21.82 14.78
N GLN A 39 13.40 20.49 14.93
CA GLN A 39 13.37 19.53 13.80
C GLN A 39 11.94 19.22 13.31
N THR A 40 10.91 19.75 13.97
CA THR A 40 9.49 19.44 13.67
C THR A 40 8.82 20.59 12.91
N PRO A 41 7.80 20.33 12.07
CA PRO A 41 7.09 21.37 11.30
C PRO A 41 6.37 22.42 12.18
N TYR A 42 6.03 22.08 13.42
CA TYR A 42 5.40 22.98 14.38
C TYR A 42 6.21 23.04 15.69
N PRO A 43 7.34 23.77 15.73
CA PRO A 43 8.23 23.80 16.88
C PRO A 43 7.58 24.44 18.12
N GLU A 44 6.70 25.43 17.96
CA GLU A 44 6.14 26.17 19.10
C GLU A 44 5.15 25.33 19.95
N PRO A 45 4.17 24.59 19.37
CA PRO A 45 3.42 23.60 20.13
C PRO A 45 4.30 22.52 20.77
N CYS A 46 5.38 22.09 20.10
CA CYS A 46 6.31 21.13 20.66
C CYS A 46 6.97 21.68 21.93
N LYS A 47 7.64 22.85 21.86
CA LYS A 47 8.29 23.50 23.01
C LYS A 47 7.31 23.77 24.15
N HIS A 48 6.10 24.24 23.83
CA HIS A 48 5.09 24.57 24.83
C HIS A 48 4.65 23.36 25.66
N PHE A 49 4.43 22.20 25.03
CA PHE A 49 3.98 20.99 25.74
C PHE A 49 5.12 20.07 26.19
N MET A 50 6.28 20.11 25.54
CA MET A 50 7.43 19.23 25.82
C MET A 50 8.55 19.90 26.62
N GLY A 51 8.54 21.23 26.82
CA GLY A 51 9.67 22.05 27.32
C GLY A 51 10.25 21.70 28.70
N HIS A 52 9.74 20.67 29.36
CA HIS A 52 10.16 20.15 30.67
C HIS A 52 10.68 18.69 30.57
N LEU A 53 10.81 18.14 29.36
CA LEU A 53 11.22 16.76 29.09
C LEU A 53 12.62 16.74 28.46
N GLU A 54 13.46 15.79 28.85
CA GLU A 54 14.83 15.62 28.34
C GLU A 54 14.98 14.25 27.65
N PRO A 55 14.67 14.15 26.34
CA PRO A 55 14.79 12.90 25.59
C PRO A 55 16.25 12.57 25.25
N ASN A 56 16.68 11.37 25.58
CA ASN A 56 18.06 10.91 25.40
C ASN A 56 18.35 10.46 23.96
N HIS A 57 17.32 10.08 23.18
CA HIS A 57 17.48 9.64 21.79
C HIS A 57 16.21 9.82 20.93
N LYS A 58 16.37 9.80 19.59
CA LYS A 58 15.28 10.04 18.61
C LYS A 58 14.04 9.18 18.84
N ALA A 59 14.21 7.90 19.19
CA ALA A 59 13.07 6.99 19.45
C ALA A 59 12.30 7.33 20.74
N GLU A 60 12.95 7.90 21.75
CA GLU A 60 12.29 8.42 22.96
C GLU A 60 11.48 9.68 22.63
N PHE A 61 12.09 10.65 21.94
CA PHE A 61 11.40 11.86 21.48
C PHE A 61 10.20 11.54 20.55
N LYS A 62 10.34 10.58 19.62
CA LYS A 62 9.23 10.04 18.81
C LYS A 62 8.04 9.64 19.68
N LYS A 63 8.30 8.84 20.73
CA LYS A 63 7.26 8.35 21.65
C LYS A 63 6.63 9.49 22.44
N MET A 64 7.44 10.40 22.99
CA MET A 64 6.96 11.57 23.75
C MET A 64 6.07 12.49 22.88
N ALA A 65 6.45 12.75 21.63
CA ALA A 65 5.67 13.58 20.71
C ALA A 65 4.28 12.99 20.41
N VAL A 66 4.19 11.67 20.20
CA VAL A 66 2.90 10.98 20.01
C VAL A 66 2.10 10.90 21.32
N GLN A 67 2.75 10.72 22.48
CA GLN A 67 2.09 10.74 23.79
C GLN A 67 1.40 12.08 24.04
N ILE A 68 2.08 13.19 23.79
CA ILE A 68 1.51 14.53 23.96
C ILE A 68 0.41 14.82 22.95
N ALA A 69 0.51 14.30 21.71
CA ALA A 69 -0.59 14.34 20.76
C ALA A 69 -1.84 13.59 21.29
N LEU A 70 -1.65 12.42 21.91
CA LEU A 70 -2.72 11.64 22.55
C LEU A 70 -3.34 12.37 23.75
N ASP A 71 -2.52 12.90 24.66
CA ASP A 71 -2.98 13.62 25.86
C ASP A 71 -3.82 14.86 25.47
N ARG A 72 -3.36 15.60 24.46
CA ARG A 72 -4.11 16.73 23.90
C ARG A 72 -5.37 16.29 23.14
N ALA A 73 -5.36 15.15 22.46
CA ALA A 73 -6.55 14.58 21.81
C ALA A 73 -7.62 14.18 22.83
N LEU A 74 -7.24 13.59 23.97
CA LEU A 74 -8.14 13.25 25.08
C LEU A 74 -8.83 14.50 25.67
N VAL A 75 -8.07 15.57 25.90
CA VAL A 75 -8.61 16.87 26.35
C VAL A 75 -9.57 17.47 25.31
N ALA A 76 -9.18 17.46 24.04
CA ALA A 76 -10.00 17.99 22.94
C ALA A 76 -11.31 17.19 22.74
N HIS A 77 -11.26 15.87 22.89
CA HIS A 77 -12.42 14.99 22.84
C HIS A 77 -13.41 15.28 24.00
N ASN A 78 -12.91 15.45 25.23
CA ASN A 78 -13.77 15.79 26.36
C ASN A 78 -14.45 17.16 26.16
N HIS A 79 -13.72 18.17 25.72
CA HIS A 79 -14.31 19.48 25.37
C HIS A 79 -15.32 19.36 24.22
N THR A 80 -15.03 18.53 23.20
CA THR A 80 -15.97 18.23 22.11
C THR A 80 -17.28 17.65 22.65
N LYS A 81 -17.21 16.69 23.58
CA LYS A 81 -18.37 16.08 24.23
C LYS A 81 -19.22 17.11 25.00
N GLU A 82 -18.59 18.06 25.70
CA GLU A 82 -19.25 19.14 26.44
C GLU A 82 -19.97 20.17 25.54
N LEU A 83 -19.60 20.26 24.26
CA LEU A 83 -20.24 21.14 23.28
C LEU A 83 -21.53 20.53 22.67
N GLY A 84 -21.74 19.21 22.80
CA GLY A 84 -22.93 18.52 22.26
C GLY A 84 -24.26 19.13 22.71
N PRO A 85 -24.50 19.33 24.01
CA PRO A 85 -25.71 19.98 24.53
C PRO A 85 -25.90 21.45 24.09
N LYS A 86 -24.91 22.06 23.43
CA LYS A 86 -24.97 23.44 22.92
C LYS A 86 -25.33 23.51 21.43
N CYS A 87 -25.50 22.37 20.75
CA CYS A 87 -25.99 22.31 19.37
C CYS A 87 -27.46 22.76 19.32
N GLN A 88 -27.77 23.71 18.46
CA GLN A 88 -29.07 24.41 18.38
C GLN A 88 -29.98 23.85 17.29
N ASN A 89 -29.45 23.06 16.35
CA ASN A 89 -30.18 22.45 15.25
C ASN A 89 -29.52 21.11 14.82
N GLU A 90 -30.23 20.37 13.97
CA GLU A 90 -29.80 19.03 13.55
C GLU A 90 -28.53 19.05 12.66
N LEU A 91 -28.23 20.14 11.93
CA LEU A 91 -27.00 20.25 11.13
C LEU A 91 -25.76 20.38 12.03
N GLU A 92 -25.85 21.21 13.06
CA GLU A 92 -24.81 21.35 14.10
C GLU A 92 -24.57 20.03 14.81
N LYS A 93 -25.66 19.33 15.17
CA LYS A 93 -25.64 18.05 15.86
C LYS A 93 -25.09 16.90 15.00
N ALA A 94 -25.36 16.91 13.69
CA ALA A 94 -24.80 15.96 12.73
C ALA A 94 -23.28 16.12 12.63
N ALA A 95 -22.79 17.33 12.32
CA ALA A 95 -21.35 17.62 12.25
C ALA A 95 -20.63 17.34 13.59
N TRP A 96 -21.28 17.66 14.72
CA TRP A 96 -20.75 17.35 16.05
C TRP A 96 -20.65 15.84 16.33
N THR A 97 -21.67 15.06 15.99
CA THR A 97 -21.68 13.60 16.22
C THR A 97 -20.58 12.92 15.41
N ASP A 98 -20.45 13.29 14.13
CA ASP A 98 -19.38 12.77 13.27
C ASP A 98 -17.99 13.16 13.80
N CYS A 99 -17.83 14.41 14.26
CA CYS A 99 -16.57 14.86 14.84
C CYS A 99 -16.20 14.12 16.13
N LEU A 100 -17.17 13.82 16.99
CA LEU A 100 -16.93 13.06 18.22
C LEU A 100 -16.38 11.66 17.90
N THR A 101 -17.03 10.93 16.98
CA THR A 101 -16.56 9.61 16.50
C THR A 101 -15.18 9.70 15.83
N LEU A 102 -14.87 10.79 15.13
CA LEU A 102 -13.56 11.02 14.52
C LEU A 102 -12.47 11.30 15.57
N TYR A 103 -12.80 11.97 16.69
CA TYR A 103 -11.90 12.12 17.84
C TYR A 103 -11.65 10.78 18.54
N GLU A 104 -12.68 9.97 18.79
CA GLU A 104 -12.54 8.61 19.32
C GLU A 104 -11.64 7.75 18.42
N SER A 105 -11.86 7.81 17.10
CA SER A 105 -11.00 7.16 16.10
C SER A 105 -9.54 7.63 16.17
N THR A 106 -9.31 8.94 16.36
CA THR A 106 -7.98 9.56 16.50
C THR A 106 -7.26 9.08 17.76
N ILE A 107 -7.95 9.05 18.90
CA ILE A 107 -7.42 8.55 20.17
C ILE A 107 -7.00 7.08 20.05
N ILE A 108 -7.81 6.26 19.37
CA ILE A 108 -7.51 4.84 19.11
C ILE A 108 -6.23 4.70 18.28
N GLU A 109 -6.07 5.43 17.18
CA GLU A 109 -4.86 5.33 16.34
C GLU A 109 -3.61 5.86 17.06
N LEU A 110 -3.71 6.95 17.85
CA LEU A 110 -2.58 7.47 18.62
C LEU A 110 -2.13 6.50 19.71
N ASN A 111 -3.07 5.89 20.44
CA ASN A 111 -2.75 4.86 21.42
C ASN A 111 -2.17 3.59 20.75
N ARG A 112 -2.69 3.20 19.57
CA ARG A 112 -2.16 2.08 18.76
C ARG A 112 -0.71 2.33 18.31
N THR A 113 -0.36 3.57 17.96
CA THR A 113 1.02 3.97 17.62
C THR A 113 1.98 3.85 18.80
N LEU A 114 1.54 4.22 20.00
CA LEU A 114 2.35 4.14 21.24
C LEU A 114 2.48 2.72 21.78
N ASN A 115 1.39 1.95 21.72
CA ASN A 115 1.22 0.64 22.34
C ASN A 115 0.71 -0.39 21.31
N PRO A 116 1.52 -0.73 20.28
CA PRO A 116 1.13 -1.70 19.26
C PRO A 116 0.88 -3.09 19.87
N MET A 117 -0.34 -3.61 19.73
CA MET A 117 -0.75 -4.87 20.38
C MET A 117 -0.11 -6.13 19.78
N SER A 118 0.46 -6.06 18.57
CA SER A 118 1.07 -7.20 17.87
C SER A 118 2.59 -7.11 17.81
N LYS A 119 3.25 -8.22 18.15
CA LYS A 119 4.69 -8.40 17.88
C LYS A 119 4.92 -8.38 16.36
N GLY A 120 5.48 -7.28 15.84
CA GLY A 120 5.80 -7.14 14.41
C GLY A 120 5.32 -5.85 13.74
N CYS A 121 4.74 -4.89 14.46
CA CYS A 121 4.42 -3.57 13.89
C CYS A 121 5.69 -2.81 13.46
N THR A 122 5.58 -2.12 12.32
CA THR A 122 6.65 -1.40 11.64
C THR A 122 6.52 0.13 11.78
N GLU A 123 7.58 0.88 11.47
CA GLU A 123 7.47 2.36 11.37
C GLU A 123 6.45 2.77 10.28
N PHE A 124 6.25 1.94 9.25
CA PHE A 124 5.25 2.15 8.20
C PHE A 124 3.81 2.00 8.72
N ASP A 125 3.55 1.06 9.64
CA ASP A 125 2.24 0.95 10.32
C ASP A 125 1.99 2.20 11.18
N GLN A 126 2.98 2.62 11.97
CA GLN A 126 2.91 3.83 12.80
C GLN A 126 2.64 5.09 11.95
N GLN A 127 3.31 5.22 10.80
CA GLN A 127 3.07 6.34 9.87
C GLN A 127 1.65 6.32 9.29
N THR A 128 1.11 5.12 9.02
CA THR A 128 -0.27 4.93 8.55
C THR A 128 -1.28 5.39 9.60
N TRP A 129 -1.12 4.96 10.85
CA TRP A 129 -2.03 5.31 11.95
C TRP A 129 -1.96 6.79 12.32
N LEU A 130 -0.76 7.39 12.35
CA LEU A 130 -0.60 8.84 12.49
C LEU A 130 -1.22 9.62 11.31
N SER A 131 -1.11 9.11 10.09
CA SER A 131 -1.72 9.73 8.90
C SER A 131 -3.25 9.71 9.01
N THR A 132 -3.82 8.60 9.49
CA THR A 132 -5.25 8.45 9.78
C THR A 132 -5.71 9.35 10.92
N ALA A 133 -4.93 9.45 12.02
CA ALA A 133 -5.22 10.34 13.14
C ALA A 133 -5.35 11.81 12.69
N LEU A 134 -4.45 12.30 11.84
CA LEU A 134 -4.54 13.65 11.27
C LEU A 134 -5.74 13.78 10.31
N THR A 135 -5.98 12.77 9.48
CA THR A 135 -7.09 12.73 8.50
C THR A 135 -8.47 12.80 9.17
N ASN A 136 -8.64 12.13 10.30
CA ASN A 136 -9.88 12.17 11.08
C ASN A 136 -10.22 13.61 11.53
N LEU A 137 -9.22 14.36 12.01
CA LEU A 137 -9.41 15.74 12.47
C LEU A 137 -9.75 16.69 11.33
N GLU A 138 -9.11 16.53 10.17
CA GLU A 138 -9.46 17.29 8.95
C GLU A 138 -10.86 16.92 8.43
N THR A 139 -11.30 15.68 8.60
CA THR A 139 -12.65 15.23 8.26
C THR A 139 -13.71 15.80 9.21
N CYS A 140 -13.43 15.85 10.51
CA CYS A 140 -14.29 16.53 11.49
C CYS A 140 -14.50 18.00 11.07
N LYS A 141 -13.39 18.71 10.81
CA LYS A 141 -13.41 20.11 10.39
C LYS A 141 -14.20 20.31 9.09
N ALA A 142 -14.03 19.41 8.11
CA ALA A 142 -14.75 19.47 6.83
C ALA A 142 -16.28 19.40 7.03
N GLY A 143 -16.79 18.48 7.86
CA GLY A 143 -18.24 18.34 8.11
C GLY A 143 -18.91 19.62 8.64
N PHE A 144 -18.22 20.43 9.46
CA PHE A 144 -18.73 21.73 9.90
C PHE A 144 -18.73 22.82 8.82
N VAL A 145 -17.80 22.74 7.86
CA VAL A 145 -17.75 23.66 6.71
C VAL A 145 -18.83 23.29 5.70
N GLU A 146 -18.94 21.99 5.37
CA GLU A 146 -19.93 21.43 4.44
C GLU A 146 -21.38 21.76 4.82
N LEU A 147 -21.71 21.71 6.12
CA LEU A 147 -23.04 22.03 6.62
C LEU A 147 -23.23 23.51 7.01
N GLY A 148 -22.27 24.40 6.70
CA GLY A 148 -22.37 25.84 6.97
C GLY A 148 -22.34 26.24 8.46
N VAL A 149 -22.03 25.31 9.36
CA VAL A 149 -22.08 25.47 10.83
C VAL A 149 -20.70 25.78 11.44
N SER A 150 -19.87 26.50 10.68
CA SER A 150 -18.46 26.76 10.99
C SER A 150 -18.19 27.50 12.31
N LYS A 151 -19.21 28.09 12.96
CA LYS A 151 -19.11 28.73 14.29
C LYS A 151 -18.55 27.79 15.37
N PHE A 152 -18.75 26.48 15.25
CA PHE A 152 -18.22 25.48 16.18
C PHE A 152 -16.76 25.06 15.92
N ILE A 153 -16.18 25.36 14.75
CA ILE A 153 -14.81 24.94 14.41
C ILE A 153 -13.79 25.55 15.37
N SER A 154 -13.94 26.84 15.70
CA SER A 154 -13.02 27.53 16.61
C SER A 154 -12.96 26.89 18.01
N PRO A 155 -14.07 26.72 18.76
CA PRO A 155 -14.02 26.07 20.07
C PRO A 155 -13.65 24.59 20.03
N LEU A 156 -13.93 23.88 18.94
CA LEU A 156 -13.57 22.46 18.79
C LEU A 156 -12.08 22.24 18.45
N MET A 157 -11.57 22.95 17.43
CA MET A 157 -10.33 22.60 16.74
C MET A 157 -9.12 23.47 17.12
N SER A 158 -9.30 24.53 17.92
CA SER A 158 -8.21 25.42 18.39
C SER A 158 -7.40 24.82 19.55
N ASN A 159 -7.01 23.55 19.42
CA ASN A 159 -6.45 22.72 20.50
C ASN A 159 -5.01 22.24 20.25
N ASN A 160 -4.42 22.59 19.10
CA ASN A 160 -3.10 22.19 18.59
C ASN A 160 -2.90 20.69 18.30
N VAL A 161 -3.91 19.82 18.42
CA VAL A 161 -3.76 18.36 18.22
C VAL A 161 -3.23 18.03 16.82
N SER A 162 -3.81 18.58 15.75
CA SER A 162 -3.34 18.35 14.37
C SER A 162 -1.86 18.70 14.17
N LYS A 163 -1.37 19.77 14.81
CA LYS A 163 0.04 20.19 14.75
C LYS A 163 0.96 19.20 15.48
N LEU A 164 0.52 18.70 16.63
CA LEU A 164 1.27 17.71 17.41
C LEU A 164 1.33 16.34 16.69
N ILE A 165 0.25 15.94 16.02
CA ILE A 165 0.25 14.74 15.16
C ILE A 165 1.22 14.92 13.97
N SER A 166 1.23 16.11 13.33
CA SER A 166 2.17 16.44 12.26
C SER A 166 3.64 16.40 12.72
N ASN A 167 3.94 16.90 13.92
CA ASN A 167 5.26 16.73 14.53
C ASN A 167 5.63 15.25 14.72
N GLY A 168 4.67 14.43 15.17
CA GLY A 168 4.82 12.97 15.22
C GLY A 168 5.13 12.35 13.85
N LEU A 169 4.37 12.71 12.81
CA LEU A 169 4.55 12.24 11.43
C LEU A 169 5.94 12.59 10.87
N ALA A 170 6.41 13.81 11.08
CA ALA A 170 7.72 14.25 10.60
C ALA A 170 8.87 13.45 11.23
N MET A 171 8.77 13.09 12.51
CA MET A 171 9.82 12.31 13.18
C MET A 171 9.90 10.86 12.68
N HIS A 172 8.78 10.29 12.20
CA HIS A 172 8.67 8.93 11.68
C HIS A 172 8.92 8.80 10.17
N ASN A 173 9.25 9.91 9.47
CA ASN A 173 9.54 9.95 8.05
C ASN A 173 10.92 9.34 7.70
N ASN A 174 11.04 8.02 7.82
CA ASN A 174 12.10 7.23 7.23
C ASN A 174 11.50 6.41 6.07
N THR A 175 12.12 6.41 4.89
CA THR A 175 11.75 5.53 3.77
C THR A 175 12.14 4.08 4.09
N ILE A 176 11.25 3.35 4.74
CA ILE A 176 11.45 1.94 5.11
C ILE A 176 10.45 1.06 4.35
N THR A 177 10.99 0.22 3.45
CA THR A 177 10.24 -0.86 2.81
C THR A 177 9.77 -1.85 3.89
N PRO A 178 8.48 -2.25 3.94
CA PRO A 178 7.96 -3.08 5.03
C PRO A 178 8.49 -4.53 4.97
N THR A 179 9.59 -4.79 5.70
CA THR A 179 10.15 -6.15 5.86
C THR A 179 9.23 -7.03 6.68
N THR A 180 8.58 -8.01 6.05
CA THR A 180 7.65 -8.93 6.71
C THR A 180 8.23 -10.35 6.70
N ARG A 181 8.05 -11.10 7.80
CA ARG A 181 8.41 -12.53 7.83
C ARG A 181 7.25 -13.38 7.31
N TYR A 182 7.57 -14.37 6.48
CA TYR A 182 6.62 -15.31 5.91
C TYR A 182 6.81 -16.71 6.50
N GLU A 183 5.73 -17.47 6.58
CA GLU A 183 5.69 -18.88 6.90
C GLU A 183 4.66 -19.51 5.94
N GLU A 184 4.99 -20.60 5.23
CA GLU A 184 4.07 -21.28 4.29
C GLU A 184 3.48 -20.37 3.17
N GLY A 185 4.19 -19.29 2.79
CA GLY A 185 3.72 -18.31 1.80
C GLY A 185 2.81 -17.20 2.36
N PHE A 186 2.47 -17.23 3.65
CA PHE A 186 1.63 -16.23 4.30
C PHE A 186 2.40 -15.44 5.37
N PRO A 187 2.05 -14.17 5.61
CA PRO A 187 2.55 -13.38 6.73
C PRO A 187 2.28 -14.07 8.09
N THR A 188 3.20 -13.95 9.05
CA THR A 188 3.12 -14.67 10.33
C THR A 188 1.95 -14.27 11.24
N TRP A 189 1.29 -13.13 10.99
CA TRP A 189 0.10 -12.70 11.74
C TRP A 189 -1.21 -13.32 11.22
N VAL A 190 -1.19 -13.92 10.02
CA VAL A 190 -2.35 -14.63 9.44
C VAL A 190 -2.46 -16.00 10.10
N SER A 191 -3.56 -16.28 10.78
CA SER A 191 -3.71 -17.55 11.52
C SER A 191 -3.74 -18.74 10.58
N LYS A 192 -3.25 -19.91 11.03
CA LYS A 192 -3.28 -21.14 10.22
C LYS A 192 -4.69 -21.58 9.82
N HIS A 193 -5.71 -21.16 10.58
CA HIS A 193 -7.11 -21.37 10.20
C HIS A 193 -7.53 -20.46 9.05
N ASP A 194 -7.23 -19.15 9.12
CA ASP A 194 -7.49 -18.23 8.02
C ASP A 194 -6.76 -18.71 6.76
N ARG A 195 -5.46 -19.06 6.83
CA ARG A 195 -4.70 -19.62 5.68
C ARG A 195 -5.41 -20.78 4.98
N LYS A 196 -6.04 -21.67 5.75
CA LYS A 196 -6.76 -22.85 5.22
C LYS A 196 -8.16 -22.51 4.68
N LEU A 197 -8.88 -21.57 5.29
CA LEU A 197 -10.11 -21.00 4.72
C LEU A 197 -9.81 -20.30 3.39
N LEU A 198 -8.63 -19.71 3.30
CA LEU A 198 -8.14 -19.00 2.13
C LEU A 198 -7.75 -19.98 1.01
N GLN A 199 -6.89 -20.95 1.27
CA GLN A 199 -6.52 -21.98 0.27
C GLN A 199 -7.69 -22.92 -0.18
N SER A 200 -8.93 -22.68 0.27
CA SER A 200 -10.13 -23.38 -0.18
C SER A 200 -10.79 -22.69 -1.37
N SER A 201 -11.09 -23.48 -2.41
CA SER A 201 -11.90 -23.05 -3.57
C SER A 201 -13.37 -22.76 -3.23
N THR A 202 -13.81 -23.05 -2.01
CA THR A 202 -15.16 -22.77 -1.51
C THR A 202 -15.10 -21.99 -0.20
N ILE A 203 -15.50 -20.73 -0.24
CA ILE A 203 -15.63 -19.89 0.96
C ILE A 203 -16.81 -20.41 1.79
N VAL A 204 -16.54 -20.97 2.97
CA VAL A 204 -17.59 -21.41 3.91
C VAL A 204 -18.11 -20.20 4.69
N ALA A 205 -19.38 -19.86 4.50
CA ALA A 205 -20.03 -18.75 5.20
C ALA A 205 -20.32 -19.09 6.67
N ASN A 206 -20.09 -18.14 7.57
CA ASN A 206 -20.54 -18.26 8.97
C ASN A 206 -22.04 -17.92 9.11
N LEU A 207 -22.53 -17.00 8.28
CA LEU A 207 -23.94 -16.61 8.19
C LEU A 207 -24.34 -16.39 6.72
N VAL A 208 -25.58 -16.71 6.40
CA VAL A 208 -26.22 -16.43 5.12
C VAL A 208 -27.39 -15.45 5.31
N VAL A 209 -27.45 -14.41 4.48
CA VAL A 209 -28.49 -13.38 4.49
C VAL A 209 -29.34 -13.47 3.22
N THR A 210 -30.65 -13.54 3.38
CA THR A 210 -31.62 -13.80 2.29
C THR A 210 -32.92 -13.04 2.49
N GLN A 211 -33.41 -12.31 1.49
CA GLN A 211 -34.66 -11.55 1.64
C GLN A 211 -35.92 -12.44 1.77
N ASP A 212 -35.91 -13.64 1.18
CA ASP A 212 -36.99 -14.63 1.29
C ASP A 212 -37.08 -15.30 2.69
N GLY A 213 -35.96 -15.35 3.41
CA GLY A 213 -35.85 -15.99 4.73
C GLY A 213 -35.37 -17.44 4.70
N SER A 214 -34.77 -17.93 3.60
CA SER A 214 -34.21 -19.28 3.52
C SER A 214 -32.83 -19.43 4.23
N GLY A 215 -32.17 -18.31 4.52
CA GLY A 215 -30.90 -18.21 5.25
C GLY A 215 -31.06 -17.94 6.75
N ASN A 216 -29.99 -17.46 7.40
CA ASN A 216 -29.98 -17.18 8.84
C ASN A 216 -30.70 -15.87 9.21
N TYR A 217 -30.60 -14.86 8.35
CA TYR A 217 -31.14 -13.51 8.59
C TYR A 217 -31.74 -12.90 7.32
N LYS A 218 -32.65 -11.94 7.48
CA LYS A 218 -33.26 -11.22 6.35
C LYS A 218 -32.51 -9.96 5.96
N THR A 219 -31.83 -9.34 6.93
CA THR A 219 -31.05 -8.12 6.76
C THR A 219 -29.57 -8.34 7.05
N ILE A 220 -28.73 -7.51 6.44
CA ILE A 220 -27.28 -7.52 6.67
C ILE A 220 -26.98 -6.97 8.08
N THR A 221 -27.78 -6.00 8.54
CA THR A 221 -27.73 -5.43 9.90
C THR A 221 -27.89 -6.51 10.98
N GLU A 222 -28.85 -7.43 10.85
CA GLU A 222 -29.00 -8.56 11.79
C GLU A 222 -27.77 -9.47 11.81
N ALA A 223 -27.19 -9.79 10.64
CA ALA A 223 -26.00 -10.60 10.54
C ALA A 223 -24.75 -9.93 11.15
N LEU A 224 -24.60 -8.61 10.99
CA LEU A 224 -23.55 -7.83 11.67
C LEU A 224 -23.76 -7.78 13.20
N ASN A 225 -25.02 -7.67 13.66
CA ASN A 225 -25.39 -7.74 15.08
C ASN A 225 -25.22 -9.13 15.71
N ALA A 226 -25.19 -10.19 14.90
CA ALA A 226 -24.79 -11.52 15.31
C ALA A 226 -23.26 -11.66 15.31
N ALA A 227 -22.59 -11.13 14.28
CA ALA A 227 -21.14 -11.11 14.17
C ALA A 227 -20.46 -10.37 15.33
N SER A 228 -21.06 -9.29 15.86
CA SER A 228 -20.52 -8.55 17.03
C SER A 228 -20.50 -9.35 18.33
N LYS A 229 -21.28 -10.44 18.40
CA LYS A 229 -21.39 -11.33 19.57
C LYS A 229 -20.52 -12.59 19.46
N ARG A 230 -19.76 -12.74 18.37
CA ARG A 230 -18.91 -13.92 18.13
C ARG A 230 -17.77 -14.01 19.14
N THR A 231 -17.32 -15.23 19.40
CA THR A 231 -16.08 -15.48 20.14
C THR A 231 -14.91 -15.64 19.18
N GLY A 232 -13.74 -15.11 19.56
CA GLY A 232 -12.52 -15.16 18.74
C GLY A 232 -12.38 -14.04 17.70
N SER A 233 -11.23 -14.01 17.04
CA SER A 233 -10.76 -12.90 16.19
C SER A 233 -10.52 -13.27 14.71
N GLY A 234 -10.76 -14.52 14.31
CA GLY A 234 -10.61 -14.98 12.92
C GLY A 234 -11.60 -14.32 11.96
N ARG A 235 -11.44 -14.59 10.66
CA ARG A 235 -12.35 -14.06 9.62
C ARG A 235 -13.78 -14.55 9.83
N PHE A 236 -14.73 -13.63 9.74
CA PHE A 236 -16.16 -13.92 9.87
C PHE A 236 -16.88 -13.55 8.57
N VAL A 237 -17.30 -14.58 7.84
CA VAL A 237 -17.89 -14.49 6.50
C VAL A 237 -19.41 -14.41 6.57
N ILE A 238 -19.98 -13.38 5.96
CA ILE A 238 -21.42 -13.20 5.76
C ILE A 238 -21.69 -13.29 4.26
N HIS A 239 -22.38 -14.34 3.82
CA HIS A 239 -22.85 -14.50 2.44
C HIS A 239 -24.19 -13.78 2.29
N VAL A 240 -24.20 -12.69 1.53
CA VAL A 240 -25.39 -11.92 1.20
C VAL A 240 -25.91 -12.39 -0.16
N LYS A 241 -27.07 -13.05 -0.18
CA LYS A 241 -27.65 -13.59 -1.41
C LYS A 241 -28.10 -12.49 -2.39
N SER A 242 -28.42 -12.91 -3.61
CA SER A 242 -28.96 -12.05 -4.65
C SER A 242 -30.19 -11.27 -4.14
N GLY A 243 -30.21 -9.96 -4.35
CA GLY A 243 -31.23 -9.08 -3.78
C GLY A 243 -30.80 -7.61 -3.72
N VAL A 244 -31.77 -6.75 -3.40
CA VAL A 244 -31.56 -5.30 -3.21
C VAL A 244 -31.84 -4.94 -1.76
N TYR A 245 -30.78 -4.66 -1.01
CA TYR A 245 -30.78 -4.42 0.43
C TYR A 245 -30.76 -2.92 0.69
N ALA A 246 -31.92 -2.35 1.02
CA ALA A 246 -32.07 -0.94 1.35
C ALA A 246 -31.70 -0.67 2.83
N GLU A 247 -30.39 -0.74 3.13
CA GLU A 247 -29.85 -0.64 4.48
C GLU A 247 -28.70 0.38 4.56
N TYR A 248 -28.60 1.10 5.69
CA TYR A 248 -27.44 1.93 6.03
C TYR A 248 -26.57 1.17 7.04
N LEU A 249 -25.38 0.75 6.63
CA LEU A 249 -24.54 -0.14 7.43
C LEU A 249 -23.32 0.59 8.02
N VAL A 250 -23.03 0.32 9.29
CA VAL A 250 -21.82 0.81 9.97
C VAL A 250 -21.05 -0.36 10.58
N ILE A 251 -19.88 -0.67 10.02
CA ILE A 251 -18.98 -1.72 10.50
C ILE A 251 -17.89 -1.03 11.34
N GLY A 252 -18.19 -0.82 12.62
CA GLY A 252 -17.33 -0.10 13.57
C GLY A 252 -15.99 -0.77 13.86
N LYS A 253 -15.08 -0.08 14.56
CA LYS A 253 -13.70 -0.55 14.82
C LYS A 253 -13.62 -1.90 15.56
N ASP A 254 -14.64 -2.25 16.33
CA ASP A 254 -14.72 -3.52 17.07
C ASP A 254 -15.10 -4.71 16.16
N LEU A 255 -15.72 -4.44 15.00
CA LEU A 255 -16.10 -5.43 13.99
C LEU A 255 -14.96 -5.67 12.98
N LYS A 256 -13.82 -6.16 13.47
CA LYS A 256 -12.66 -6.52 12.64
C LYS A 256 -12.89 -7.80 11.82
N ASN A 257 -12.11 -8.01 10.76
CA ASN A 257 -12.08 -9.25 9.96
C ASN A 257 -13.45 -9.74 9.43
N ILE A 258 -14.39 -8.82 9.20
CA ILE A 258 -15.67 -9.13 8.54
C ILE A 258 -15.43 -9.28 7.03
N MET A 259 -15.98 -10.34 6.44
CA MET A 259 -16.01 -10.52 4.99
C MET A 259 -17.46 -10.57 4.50
N LEU A 260 -17.85 -9.65 3.60
CA LEU A 260 -19.13 -9.71 2.89
C LEU A 260 -18.91 -10.36 1.52
N VAL A 261 -19.67 -11.41 1.21
CA VAL A 261 -19.63 -12.08 -0.10
C VAL A 261 -21.01 -12.00 -0.73
N GLY A 262 -21.13 -11.41 -1.91
CA GLY A 262 -22.36 -11.42 -2.70
C GLY A 262 -22.41 -12.57 -3.70
N ASP A 263 -23.58 -12.78 -4.32
CA ASP A 263 -23.73 -13.73 -5.46
C ASP A 263 -23.24 -13.12 -6.80
N GLY A 264 -22.72 -11.89 -6.80
CA GLY A 264 -22.23 -11.18 -8.00
C GLY A 264 -22.58 -9.69 -7.97
N MET A 265 -21.73 -8.85 -8.58
CA MET A 265 -21.86 -7.38 -8.48
C MET A 265 -23.19 -6.81 -8.99
N GLU A 266 -23.81 -7.44 -9.99
CA GLU A 266 -25.13 -7.02 -10.50
C GLU A 266 -26.30 -7.76 -9.81
N SER A 267 -26.01 -8.78 -9.00
CA SER A 267 -27.00 -9.63 -8.32
C SER A 267 -27.26 -9.21 -6.88
N THR A 268 -26.22 -8.81 -6.13
CA THR A 268 -26.32 -8.39 -4.72
C THR A 268 -25.96 -6.91 -4.60
N ILE A 269 -26.94 -6.09 -4.21
CA ILE A 269 -26.81 -4.62 -4.16
C ILE A 269 -27.24 -4.09 -2.80
N ILE A 270 -26.35 -3.37 -2.10
CA ILE A 270 -26.67 -2.58 -0.91
C ILE A 270 -26.90 -1.14 -1.35
N THR A 271 -28.04 -0.54 -1.00
CA THR A 271 -28.50 0.72 -1.60
C THR A 271 -29.01 1.74 -0.58
N GLY A 272 -28.63 3.00 -0.76
CA GLY A 272 -29.07 4.15 0.04
C GLY A 272 -29.25 5.41 -0.83
N SER A 273 -29.54 6.54 -0.19
CA SER A 273 -29.85 7.82 -0.85
C SER A 273 -29.55 9.06 0.01
N ARG A 274 -28.75 8.93 1.09
CA ARG A 274 -28.32 10.08 1.91
C ARG A 274 -27.34 10.95 1.12
N SER A 275 -27.35 12.25 1.38
CA SER A 275 -26.52 13.22 0.66
C SER A 275 -26.35 14.50 1.46
N ASN A 276 -25.39 15.33 1.05
CA ASN A 276 -25.20 16.66 1.61
C ASN A 276 -26.38 17.60 1.34
N GLY A 277 -26.97 17.57 0.14
CA GLY A 277 -28.23 18.26 -0.16
C GLY A 277 -29.41 17.81 0.72
N GLY A 278 -29.36 16.59 1.27
CA GLY A 278 -30.30 16.06 2.26
C GLY A 278 -29.97 16.38 3.73
N GLY A 279 -28.98 17.25 4.01
CA GLY A 279 -28.62 17.67 5.37
C GLY A 279 -27.65 16.75 6.12
N PHE A 280 -27.03 15.77 5.45
CA PHE A 280 -25.97 14.93 6.03
C PHE A 280 -24.58 15.54 5.77
N THR A 281 -23.60 15.27 6.64
CA THR A 281 -22.20 15.48 6.24
C THR A 281 -21.84 14.51 5.11
N THR A 282 -20.79 14.79 4.34
CA THR A 282 -20.27 13.83 3.36
C THR A 282 -19.89 12.51 4.04
N PHE A 283 -19.30 12.57 5.25
CA PHE A 283 -18.92 11.40 6.05
C PHE A 283 -20.09 10.48 6.42
N ASN A 284 -21.26 11.04 6.76
CA ASN A 284 -22.45 10.31 7.20
C ASN A 284 -23.50 10.11 6.09
N SER A 285 -23.22 10.63 4.87
CA SER A 285 -23.98 10.32 3.66
C SER A 285 -23.78 8.88 3.15
N ALA A 286 -22.74 8.20 3.65
CA ALA A 286 -22.35 6.86 3.23
C ALA A 286 -23.49 5.84 3.39
N THR A 287 -23.80 5.09 2.32
CA THR A 287 -24.70 3.94 2.39
C THR A 287 -24.07 2.82 3.23
N VAL A 288 -22.78 2.56 3.05
CA VAL A 288 -21.99 1.69 3.94
C VAL A 288 -20.76 2.42 4.44
N GLY A 289 -20.52 2.38 5.75
CA GLY A 289 -19.32 2.92 6.40
C GLY A 289 -18.52 1.82 7.11
N VAL A 290 -17.26 1.64 6.72
CA VAL A 290 -16.39 0.57 7.22
C VAL A 290 -15.19 1.16 7.98
N MET A 291 -15.02 0.77 9.24
CA MET A 291 -13.93 1.20 10.13
C MET A 291 -13.21 0.02 10.82
N GLY A 292 -13.81 -1.16 10.87
CA GLY A 292 -13.20 -2.37 11.44
C GLY A 292 -12.11 -2.95 10.53
N ASP A 293 -10.86 -2.99 11.01
CA ASP A 293 -9.69 -3.49 10.28
C ASP A 293 -9.89 -4.89 9.66
N GLY A 294 -9.22 -5.16 8.53
CA GLY A 294 -9.25 -6.46 7.86
C GLY A 294 -10.56 -6.77 7.14
N PHE A 295 -11.37 -5.73 6.83
CA PHE A 295 -12.62 -5.88 6.10
C PHE A 295 -12.39 -6.35 4.65
N ILE A 296 -13.20 -7.30 4.20
CA ILE A 296 -13.22 -7.74 2.80
C ILE A 296 -14.64 -7.65 2.22
N ALA A 297 -14.76 -7.19 0.98
CA ALA A 297 -15.98 -7.39 0.19
C ALA A 297 -15.65 -8.09 -1.13
N GLN A 298 -16.51 -9.03 -1.53
CA GLN A 298 -16.41 -9.73 -2.80
C GLN A 298 -17.78 -9.82 -3.49
N GLY A 299 -17.82 -9.58 -4.80
CA GLY A 299 -19.00 -9.89 -5.63
C GLY A 299 -20.27 -9.14 -5.24
N ILE A 300 -20.16 -7.88 -4.80
CA ILE A 300 -21.26 -7.09 -4.24
C ILE A 300 -21.18 -5.63 -4.67
N THR A 301 -22.33 -4.97 -4.89
CA THR A 301 -22.39 -3.53 -5.21
C THR A 301 -22.83 -2.70 -4.01
N PHE A 302 -22.12 -1.61 -3.77
CA PHE A 302 -22.52 -0.50 -2.89
C PHE A 302 -23.06 0.64 -3.75
N ARG A 303 -24.27 1.14 -3.45
CA ARG A 303 -24.95 2.16 -4.28
C ARG A 303 -25.56 3.30 -3.48
N ASN A 304 -25.28 4.54 -3.88
CA ASN A 304 -26.05 5.71 -3.48
C ASN A 304 -26.89 6.22 -4.66
N THR A 305 -28.17 6.46 -4.42
CA THR A 305 -29.19 6.82 -5.41
C THR A 305 -29.69 8.25 -5.32
N ALA A 306 -29.05 9.12 -4.50
CA ALA A 306 -29.46 10.51 -4.33
C ALA A 306 -29.48 11.32 -5.65
N GLY A 307 -28.59 11.00 -6.60
CA GLY A 307 -28.48 11.69 -7.89
C GLY A 307 -27.63 12.97 -7.84
N PRO A 308 -27.15 13.48 -8.99
CA PRO A 308 -26.14 14.53 -9.05
C PRO A 308 -26.67 15.93 -8.66
N GLN A 309 -27.99 16.10 -8.57
CA GLN A 309 -28.64 17.31 -8.04
C GLN A 309 -28.56 17.44 -6.51
N ASN A 310 -28.19 16.37 -5.80
CA ASN A 310 -28.16 16.33 -4.34
C ASN A 310 -26.74 16.51 -3.74
N HIS A 311 -25.77 16.93 -4.58
CA HIS A 311 -24.36 17.10 -4.22
C HIS A 311 -23.71 15.80 -3.69
N GLN A 312 -22.80 15.88 -2.72
CA GLN A 312 -22.03 14.75 -2.19
C GLN A 312 -22.96 13.64 -1.68
N ALA A 313 -22.78 12.40 -2.19
CA ALA A 313 -23.65 11.28 -1.85
C ALA A 313 -22.88 9.95 -1.88
N VAL A 314 -22.23 9.62 -0.77
CA VAL A 314 -21.28 8.49 -0.68
C VAL A 314 -22.00 7.13 -0.77
N ALA A 315 -21.51 6.24 -1.63
CA ALA A 315 -21.95 4.84 -1.69
C ALA A 315 -21.21 3.99 -0.66
N LEU A 316 -19.88 4.10 -0.60
CA LEU A 316 -19.04 3.43 0.39
C LEU A 316 -18.01 4.40 0.98
N ARG A 317 -17.88 4.40 2.30
CA ARG A 317 -16.79 5.05 3.04
C ARG A 317 -15.92 3.99 3.73
N VAL A 318 -14.61 4.05 3.50
CA VAL A 318 -13.65 3.08 4.06
C VAL A 318 -12.56 3.79 4.86
N GLY A 319 -12.47 3.46 6.14
CA GLY A 319 -11.37 3.81 7.05
C GLY A 319 -10.83 2.58 7.79
N SER A 320 -10.98 1.39 7.20
CA SER A 320 -10.47 0.10 7.67
C SER A 320 -9.05 -0.13 7.17
N ASP A 321 -8.11 -0.43 8.06
CA ASP A 321 -6.76 -0.85 7.65
C ASP A 321 -6.78 -2.26 7.09
N LEU A 322 -5.88 -2.54 6.13
CA LEU A 322 -5.75 -3.83 5.44
C LEU A 322 -7.08 -4.31 4.82
N SER A 323 -7.85 -3.39 4.22
CA SER A 323 -9.14 -3.71 3.60
C SER A 323 -9.04 -3.99 2.10
N ALA A 324 -9.79 -5.00 1.62
CA ALA A 324 -9.74 -5.44 0.23
C ALA A 324 -11.13 -5.59 -0.40
N PHE A 325 -11.24 -5.22 -1.68
CA PHE A 325 -12.48 -5.24 -2.45
C PHE A 325 -12.24 -5.95 -3.78
N TYR A 326 -13.01 -6.99 -4.08
CA TYR A 326 -12.83 -7.80 -5.30
C TYR A 326 -14.13 -7.99 -6.06
N GLN A 327 -14.14 -7.68 -7.36
CA GLN A 327 -15.35 -7.79 -8.18
C GLN A 327 -16.53 -7.05 -7.53
N CYS A 328 -16.27 -5.87 -6.95
CA CYS A 328 -17.27 -5.03 -6.33
C CYS A 328 -17.73 -3.92 -7.28
N GLY A 329 -18.98 -3.50 -7.13
CA GLY A 329 -19.52 -2.30 -7.78
C GLY A 329 -19.62 -1.13 -6.80
N PHE A 330 -19.30 0.07 -7.26
CA PHE A 330 -19.47 1.31 -6.50
C PHE A 330 -20.26 2.29 -7.38
N LYS A 331 -21.54 2.48 -7.09
CA LYS A 331 -22.47 3.22 -7.97
C LYS A 331 -22.99 4.48 -7.26
N GLY A 332 -22.66 5.66 -7.78
CA GLY A 332 -23.05 6.95 -7.24
C GLY A 332 -22.89 8.05 -8.28
N TYR A 333 -22.86 9.32 -7.85
CA TYR A 333 -22.62 10.46 -8.75
C TYR A 333 -21.45 11.31 -8.24
N GLN A 334 -21.70 12.26 -7.35
CA GLN A 334 -20.66 13.04 -6.70
C GLN A 334 -20.22 12.29 -5.44
N ASP A 335 -18.91 12.21 -5.20
CA ASP A 335 -18.30 11.61 -4.01
C ASP A 335 -18.66 10.10 -3.83
N THR A 336 -18.75 9.30 -4.90
CA THR A 336 -19.20 7.89 -4.83
C THR A 336 -18.41 7.03 -3.82
N LEU A 337 -17.08 7.05 -3.87
CA LEU A 337 -16.21 6.19 -3.05
C LEU A 337 -15.28 7.05 -2.20
N TYR A 338 -15.54 7.05 -0.88
CA TYR A 338 -14.74 7.77 0.09
C TYR A 338 -13.67 6.85 0.70
N ALA A 339 -12.52 6.78 0.05
CA ALA A 339 -11.30 6.13 0.54
C ALA A 339 -10.66 7.02 1.64
N LEU A 340 -11.34 7.11 2.78
CA LEU A 340 -11.08 8.05 3.87
C LEU A 340 -9.63 7.94 4.39
N SER A 341 -9.21 6.76 4.85
CA SER A 341 -7.96 6.59 5.60
C SER A 341 -7.45 5.13 5.64
N GLN A 342 -6.29 4.88 6.25
CA GLN A 342 -5.61 3.58 6.32
C GLN A 342 -5.24 2.98 4.94
N ARG A 343 -4.83 1.70 4.88
CA ARG A 343 -4.43 0.98 3.65
C ARG A 343 -5.58 0.20 3.02
N GLN A 344 -5.76 0.34 1.71
CA GLN A 344 -6.92 -0.19 0.97
C GLN A 344 -6.51 -0.73 -0.41
N PHE A 345 -7.12 -1.83 -0.83
CA PHE A 345 -6.90 -2.44 -2.14
C PHE A 345 -8.23 -2.74 -2.85
N TYR A 346 -8.37 -2.27 -4.08
CA TYR A 346 -9.55 -2.47 -4.92
C TYR A 346 -9.11 -3.16 -6.20
N ARG A 347 -9.64 -4.36 -6.47
CA ARG A 347 -9.25 -5.18 -7.62
C ARG A 347 -10.48 -5.66 -8.42
N ASP A 348 -10.37 -5.64 -9.75
CA ASP A 348 -11.38 -6.15 -10.68
C ASP A 348 -12.77 -5.49 -10.46
N CYS A 349 -12.79 -4.24 -9.96
CA CYS A 349 -14.01 -3.52 -9.54
C CYS A 349 -14.55 -2.56 -10.61
N ASN A 350 -15.85 -2.24 -10.53
CA ASN A 350 -16.51 -1.24 -11.38
C ASN A 350 -16.91 -0.01 -10.54
N ILE A 351 -16.35 1.16 -10.84
CA ILE A 351 -16.53 2.40 -10.07
C ILE A 351 -17.17 3.46 -10.97
N TYR A 352 -18.34 3.97 -10.57
CA TYR A 352 -19.16 4.91 -11.35
C TYR A 352 -19.33 6.24 -10.62
N GLY A 353 -19.13 7.36 -11.31
CA GLY A 353 -19.35 8.69 -10.73
C GLY A 353 -19.10 9.85 -11.68
N THR A 354 -19.03 11.07 -11.14
CA THR A 354 -19.01 12.33 -11.90
C THR A 354 -17.95 13.28 -11.34
N VAL A 355 -18.27 13.99 -10.26
CA VAL A 355 -17.40 14.91 -9.54
C VAL A 355 -16.76 14.17 -8.36
N ASP A 356 -15.43 14.23 -8.27
CA ASP A 356 -14.62 13.78 -7.12
C ASP A 356 -14.93 12.35 -6.64
N PHE A 357 -15.28 11.46 -7.56
CA PHE A 357 -15.98 10.22 -7.19
C PHE A 357 -15.08 9.13 -6.60
N ILE A 358 -13.76 9.30 -6.64
CA ILE A 358 -12.77 8.58 -5.83
C ILE A 358 -11.98 9.61 -5.00
N PHE A 359 -12.28 9.75 -3.71
CA PHE A 359 -11.71 10.81 -2.88
C PHE A 359 -11.34 10.34 -1.48
N GLY A 360 -10.61 11.19 -0.76
CA GLY A 360 -10.13 10.90 0.60
C GLY A 360 -8.61 10.86 0.72
N ASN A 361 -8.13 10.31 1.84
CA ASN A 361 -6.71 10.33 2.21
C ASN A 361 -6.22 8.96 2.72
N ALA A 362 -6.78 7.86 2.22
CA ALA A 362 -6.20 6.53 2.35
C ALA A 362 -4.85 6.41 1.61
N ALA A 363 -4.09 5.36 1.91
CA ALA A 363 -3.15 4.77 0.97
C ALA A 363 -3.92 3.69 0.18
N SER A 364 -4.37 4.04 -1.03
CA SER A 364 -5.33 3.24 -1.79
C SER A 364 -4.81 2.92 -3.19
N ILE A 365 -5.00 1.66 -3.61
CA ILE A 365 -4.65 1.19 -4.95
C ILE A 365 -5.89 0.58 -5.62
N PHE A 366 -6.13 1.00 -6.86
CA PHE A 366 -7.17 0.51 -7.76
C PHE A 366 -6.47 -0.23 -8.91
N GLN A 367 -6.55 -1.56 -8.92
CA GLN A 367 -5.85 -2.41 -9.88
C GLN A 367 -6.86 -3.17 -10.77
N ASN A 368 -6.67 -3.16 -12.10
CA ASN A 368 -7.56 -3.82 -13.05
C ASN A 368 -9.06 -3.41 -12.88
N CYS A 369 -9.30 -2.17 -12.49
CA CYS A 369 -10.65 -1.63 -12.29
C CYS A 369 -11.18 -0.98 -13.57
N ASN A 370 -12.49 -1.06 -13.78
CA ASN A 370 -13.19 -0.19 -14.71
C ASN A 370 -13.66 1.05 -13.93
N ILE A 371 -13.24 2.22 -14.39
CA ILE A 371 -13.57 3.53 -13.84
C ILE A 371 -14.43 4.23 -14.89
N ILE A 372 -15.71 4.37 -14.61
CA ILE A 372 -16.74 4.80 -15.55
C ILE A 372 -17.23 6.20 -15.15
N VAL A 373 -16.85 7.19 -15.94
CA VAL A 373 -17.28 8.57 -15.75
C VAL A 373 -18.66 8.74 -16.37
N GLN A 374 -19.62 9.19 -15.56
CA GLN A 374 -21.01 9.40 -15.93
C GLN A 374 -21.28 10.83 -16.39
N LYS A 375 -22.46 11.06 -16.96
CA LYS A 375 -22.94 12.40 -17.31
C LYS A 375 -23.27 13.20 -16.03
N PRO A 376 -22.68 14.38 -15.82
CA PRO A 376 -22.96 15.22 -14.66
C PRO A 376 -24.14 16.18 -14.93
N GLN A 377 -24.45 17.06 -13.97
CA GLN A 377 -25.37 18.17 -14.22
C GLN A 377 -24.80 19.14 -15.28
N PRO A 378 -25.65 19.94 -15.97
CA PRO A 378 -25.20 21.02 -16.83
C PRO A 378 -24.14 21.92 -16.14
N SER A 379 -23.14 22.33 -16.90
CA SER A 379 -22.02 23.18 -16.45
C SER A 379 -21.07 22.58 -15.40
N GLN A 380 -21.29 21.34 -14.91
CA GLN A 380 -20.31 20.62 -14.09
C GLN A 380 -19.17 20.06 -14.95
N LYS A 381 -18.03 19.83 -14.30
CA LYS A 381 -16.84 19.16 -14.86
C LYS A 381 -16.63 17.87 -14.08
N ASN A 382 -16.31 16.78 -14.78
CA ASN A 382 -16.04 15.50 -14.12
C ASN A 382 -14.59 15.43 -13.61
N THR A 383 -14.38 14.80 -12.46
CA THR A 383 -13.08 14.59 -11.83
C THR A 383 -13.03 13.20 -11.25
N VAL A 384 -12.13 12.36 -11.76
CA VAL A 384 -12.00 10.96 -11.28
C VAL A 384 -11.52 10.94 -9.83
N THR A 385 -10.48 11.71 -9.50
CA THR A 385 -9.95 11.76 -8.13
C THR A 385 -9.99 13.14 -7.46
N ALA A 386 -10.14 13.13 -6.14
CA ALA A 386 -9.93 14.30 -5.29
C ALA A 386 -9.15 13.91 -4.02
N GLN A 387 -7.83 13.76 -4.18
CA GLN A 387 -7.00 13.23 -3.10
C GLN A 387 -6.69 14.29 -2.04
N GLY A 388 -6.90 13.93 -0.77
CA GLY A 388 -6.98 14.83 0.38
C GLY A 388 -5.78 14.86 1.32
N ARG A 389 -4.54 14.67 0.83
CA ARG A 389 -3.34 14.72 1.69
C ARG A 389 -3.01 16.13 2.16
N THR A 390 -2.96 16.32 3.49
CA THR A 390 -2.76 17.63 4.14
C THR A 390 -1.36 17.87 4.69
N ASP A 391 -0.57 16.82 4.86
CA ASP A 391 0.82 16.90 5.36
C ASP A 391 1.75 16.07 4.46
N PRO A 392 2.93 16.58 4.06
CA PRO A 392 3.83 15.90 3.12
C PRO A 392 4.40 14.59 3.68
N ASN A 393 4.45 14.43 5.01
CA ASN A 393 4.93 13.23 5.68
C ASN A 393 3.88 12.10 5.70
N GLN A 394 2.60 12.38 5.41
CA GLN A 394 1.60 11.32 5.31
C GLN A 394 1.94 10.34 4.17
N ASN A 395 1.88 9.04 4.47
CA ASN A 395 2.19 7.96 3.54
C ASN A 395 1.01 7.60 2.61
N THR A 396 0.12 8.56 2.35
CA THR A 396 -1.20 8.37 1.73
C THR A 396 -1.24 8.83 0.27
N GLY A 397 -2.28 8.43 -0.48
CA GLY A 397 -2.45 8.75 -1.89
C GLY A 397 -3.40 7.77 -2.62
N ILE A 398 -3.78 8.13 -3.83
CA ILE A 398 -4.58 7.29 -4.74
C ILE A 398 -3.68 6.81 -5.87
N VAL A 399 -3.60 5.50 -6.08
CA VAL A 399 -2.93 4.91 -7.25
C VAL A 399 -3.95 4.16 -8.09
N ILE A 400 -4.03 4.49 -9.37
CA ILE A 400 -4.82 3.77 -10.38
C ILE A 400 -3.81 3.03 -11.26
N GLN A 401 -3.76 1.70 -11.16
CA GLN A 401 -2.84 0.84 -11.90
C GLN A 401 -3.59 -0.10 -12.84
N ASN A 402 -3.07 -0.33 -14.06
CA ASN A 402 -3.58 -1.35 -14.99
C ASN A 402 -5.11 -1.31 -15.17
N SER A 403 -5.70 -0.11 -15.14
CA SER A 403 -7.16 0.10 -15.07
C SER A 403 -7.66 0.81 -16.33
N LYS A 404 -8.98 0.92 -16.50
CA LYS A 404 -9.61 1.59 -17.65
C LYS A 404 -10.43 2.78 -17.18
N ILE A 405 -10.12 3.98 -17.65
CA ILE A 405 -10.93 5.19 -17.42
C ILE A 405 -11.69 5.50 -18.71
N THR A 406 -13.02 5.41 -18.65
CA THR A 406 -13.93 5.40 -19.81
C THR A 406 -15.18 6.25 -19.55
N ALA A 407 -15.88 6.64 -20.62
CA ALA A 407 -17.18 7.28 -20.53
C ALA A 407 -18.31 6.25 -20.38
N SER A 408 -19.35 6.58 -19.64
CA SER A 408 -20.64 5.89 -19.68
C SER A 408 -21.34 6.10 -21.02
N SER A 409 -22.31 5.23 -21.35
CA SER A 409 -23.08 5.30 -22.60
C SER A 409 -23.89 6.59 -22.77
N ASP A 410 -24.22 7.31 -21.69
CA ASP A 410 -24.92 8.59 -21.71
C ASP A 410 -23.99 9.82 -21.69
N LEU A 411 -22.72 9.66 -21.30
CA LEU A 411 -21.68 10.69 -21.41
C LEU A 411 -20.99 10.65 -22.78
N GLU A 412 -20.70 9.46 -23.30
CA GLU A 412 -19.93 9.24 -24.53
C GLU A 412 -20.40 10.08 -25.76
N PRO A 413 -21.72 10.23 -26.05
CA PRO A 413 -22.18 11.07 -27.16
C PRO A 413 -22.01 12.58 -26.95
N VAL A 414 -21.69 13.01 -25.72
CA VAL A 414 -21.69 14.41 -25.28
C VAL A 414 -20.40 14.84 -24.56
N ILE A 415 -19.32 14.05 -24.62
CA ILE A 415 -18.03 14.36 -23.95
C ILE A 415 -17.50 15.77 -24.23
N GLY A 416 -17.72 16.31 -25.43
CA GLY A 416 -17.31 17.68 -25.79
C GLY A 416 -18.04 18.78 -25.03
N SER A 417 -19.19 18.48 -24.40
CA SER A 417 -19.95 19.39 -23.54
C SER A 417 -19.64 19.24 -22.05
N TYR A 418 -18.96 18.16 -21.64
CA TYR A 418 -18.74 17.78 -20.25
C TYR A 418 -17.27 17.34 -20.04
N PRO A 419 -16.34 18.30 -19.87
CA PRO A 419 -14.92 17.99 -19.77
C PRO A 419 -14.63 17.14 -18.53
N SER A 420 -13.84 16.09 -18.72
CA SER A 420 -13.49 15.13 -17.67
C SER A 420 -11.98 15.13 -17.41
N TYR A 421 -11.57 15.04 -16.15
CA TYR A 421 -10.19 15.15 -15.69
C TYR A 421 -9.82 13.97 -14.78
N LEU A 422 -8.54 13.60 -14.75
CA LEU A 422 -7.98 12.56 -13.88
C LEU A 422 -8.12 12.92 -12.39
N GLY A 423 -8.12 14.20 -12.04
CA GLY A 423 -8.46 14.66 -10.70
C GLY A 423 -8.19 16.14 -10.43
N ARG A 424 -8.43 16.54 -9.17
CA ARG A 424 -8.15 17.90 -8.65
C ARG A 424 -7.66 17.91 -7.19
N PRO A 425 -6.80 18.86 -6.79
CA PRO A 425 -6.12 18.81 -5.50
C PRO A 425 -6.98 19.35 -4.36
N TRP A 426 -7.82 18.48 -3.76
CA TRP A 426 -8.66 18.84 -2.61
C TRP A 426 -7.87 19.41 -1.42
N LYS A 427 -6.60 19.00 -1.24
CA LYS A 427 -5.71 19.45 -0.17
C LYS A 427 -4.30 19.71 -0.69
N GLN A 428 -3.52 20.46 0.08
CA GLN A 428 -2.25 21.08 -0.34
C GLN A 428 -1.19 20.10 -0.89
N TYR A 429 -1.13 18.88 -0.37
CA TYR A 429 -0.13 17.88 -0.75
C TYR A 429 -0.73 16.70 -1.51
N SER A 430 -1.87 16.94 -2.20
CA SER A 430 -2.64 15.95 -2.96
C SER A 430 -1.73 15.04 -3.78
N ARG A 431 -1.91 13.71 -3.64
CA ARG A 431 -1.04 12.73 -4.30
C ARG A 431 -1.84 11.66 -5.04
N THR A 432 -1.77 11.70 -6.36
CA THR A 432 -2.44 10.74 -7.25
C THR A 432 -1.48 10.25 -8.31
N VAL A 433 -1.47 8.95 -8.59
CA VAL A 433 -0.71 8.36 -9.70
C VAL A 433 -1.65 7.53 -10.57
N VAL A 434 -1.59 7.75 -11.88
CA VAL A 434 -2.33 6.95 -12.87
C VAL A 434 -1.28 6.27 -13.75
N MET A 435 -1.20 4.95 -13.68
CA MET A 435 -0.13 4.19 -14.29
C MET A 435 -0.60 2.92 -15.00
N GLU A 436 0.05 2.59 -16.11
CA GLU A 436 -0.19 1.38 -16.91
C GLU A 436 -1.66 1.24 -17.36
N SER A 437 -2.40 2.35 -17.38
CA SER A 437 -3.86 2.36 -17.50
C SER A 437 -4.31 2.86 -18.88
N PHE A 438 -5.47 2.37 -19.34
CA PHE A 438 -6.12 2.87 -20.54
C PHE A 438 -6.94 4.13 -20.21
N LEU A 439 -6.63 5.22 -20.89
CA LEU A 439 -7.31 6.51 -20.80
C LEU A 439 -8.05 6.77 -22.11
N ASP A 440 -9.38 6.78 -22.04
CA ASP A 440 -10.21 7.07 -23.20
C ASP A 440 -10.29 8.58 -23.50
N LYS A 441 -10.86 8.93 -24.66
CA LYS A 441 -10.88 10.29 -25.24
C LYS A 441 -11.66 11.33 -24.43
N LEU A 442 -12.40 10.92 -23.39
CA LEU A 442 -13.08 11.86 -22.48
C LEU A 442 -12.11 12.67 -21.62
N ILE A 443 -10.90 12.17 -21.41
CA ILE A 443 -9.88 12.85 -20.61
C ILE A 443 -9.41 14.08 -21.38
N ASN A 444 -9.66 15.26 -20.80
CA ASN A 444 -9.24 16.54 -21.36
C ASN A 444 -7.72 16.57 -21.54
N PRO A 445 -7.16 17.17 -22.62
CA PRO A 445 -5.72 17.19 -22.87
C PRO A 445 -4.86 17.72 -21.71
N ALA A 446 -5.39 18.69 -20.94
CA ALA A 446 -4.76 19.20 -19.72
C ALA A 446 -4.56 18.13 -18.62
N GLY A 447 -5.34 17.05 -18.65
CA GLY A 447 -5.32 15.90 -17.73
C GLY A 447 -5.92 16.19 -16.35
N TRP A 448 -5.51 17.30 -15.74
CA TRP A 448 -5.78 17.63 -14.34
C TRP A 448 -6.46 18.99 -14.20
N LEU A 449 -7.31 19.16 -13.18
CA LEU A 449 -8.08 20.37 -12.94
C LEU A 449 -7.62 21.07 -11.65
N ALA A 450 -7.35 22.38 -11.71
CA ALA A 450 -7.00 23.15 -10.51
C ALA A 450 -8.18 23.18 -9.53
N TRP A 451 -7.89 23.17 -8.22
CA TRP A 451 -8.93 23.25 -7.19
C TRP A 451 -9.46 24.69 -7.06
N ASP A 452 -8.57 25.63 -6.77
CA ASP A 452 -8.86 27.07 -6.70
C ASP A 452 -7.57 27.87 -6.98
N GLY A 453 -7.57 28.68 -8.03
CA GLY A 453 -6.40 29.44 -8.50
C GLY A 453 -5.10 28.61 -8.53
N ASN A 454 -4.08 29.10 -7.82
CA ASN A 454 -2.77 28.46 -7.71
C ASN A 454 -2.62 27.55 -6.46
N PHE A 455 -3.71 27.20 -5.77
CA PHE A 455 -3.66 26.33 -4.61
C PHE A 455 -3.08 24.95 -4.95
N ALA A 456 -2.18 24.45 -4.09
CA ALA A 456 -1.52 23.14 -4.17
C ALA A 456 -0.62 22.87 -5.40
N LEU A 457 -0.64 23.70 -6.46
CA LEU A 457 -0.03 23.35 -7.77
C LEU A 457 1.48 23.07 -7.72
N ASN A 458 2.19 23.62 -6.73
CA ASN A 458 3.63 23.41 -6.51
C ASN A 458 3.96 22.41 -5.38
N THR A 459 2.96 21.84 -4.71
CA THR A 459 3.12 20.96 -3.53
C THR A 459 2.38 19.62 -3.64
N LEU A 460 1.47 19.49 -4.60
CA LEU A 460 0.87 18.22 -5.01
C LEU A 460 1.91 17.32 -5.72
N TYR A 461 1.57 16.04 -5.89
CA TYR A 461 2.29 15.10 -6.75
C TYR A 461 1.27 14.35 -7.62
N TYR A 462 1.16 14.74 -8.89
CA TYR A 462 0.33 14.07 -9.90
C TYR A 462 1.20 13.41 -10.96
N GLY A 463 1.22 12.08 -10.94
CA GLY A 463 2.08 11.25 -11.76
C GLY A 463 1.33 10.48 -12.85
N GLU A 464 1.85 10.47 -14.06
CA GLU A 464 1.41 9.58 -15.14
C GLU A 464 2.57 8.70 -15.64
N TYR A 465 2.37 7.38 -15.72
CA TYR A 465 3.41 6.40 -16.13
C TYR A 465 2.83 5.36 -17.10
N LYS A 466 3.39 5.24 -18.32
CA LYS A 466 3.02 4.20 -19.31
C LYS A 466 1.51 4.01 -19.55
N ASN A 467 0.73 5.08 -19.48
CA ASN A 467 -0.70 5.04 -19.84
C ASN A 467 -0.86 4.89 -21.37
N SER A 468 -1.98 4.32 -21.79
CA SER A 468 -2.33 4.06 -23.20
C SER A 468 -3.73 4.58 -23.53
N GLY A 469 -4.10 4.60 -24.81
CA GLY A 469 -5.41 5.07 -25.28
C GLY A 469 -5.45 6.55 -25.69
N PRO A 470 -6.54 7.01 -26.32
CA PRO A 470 -6.61 8.33 -26.93
C PRO A 470 -6.52 9.51 -25.94
N GLY A 471 -6.82 9.30 -24.65
CA GLY A 471 -6.65 10.30 -23.58
C GLY A 471 -5.27 10.33 -22.93
N SER A 472 -4.34 9.43 -23.30
CA SER A 472 -3.04 9.27 -22.62
C SER A 472 -1.91 10.14 -23.13
N SER A 473 -2.12 10.96 -24.17
CA SER A 473 -1.08 11.91 -24.62
C SER A 473 -0.79 12.93 -23.52
N THR A 474 0.50 13.11 -23.21
CA THR A 474 0.95 14.06 -22.19
C THR A 474 1.40 15.41 -22.76
N SER A 475 1.32 15.60 -24.10
CA SER A 475 1.83 16.77 -24.82
C SER A 475 1.19 18.11 -24.47
N GLU A 476 -0.04 18.09 -23.95
CA GLU A 476 -0.85 19.28 -23.62
C GLU A 476 -1.26 19.31 -22.13
N ARG A 477 -0.57 18.52 -21.30
CA ARG A 477 -0.81 18.48 -19.84
C ARG A 477 -0.42 19.81 -19.18
N VAL A 478 -1.01 20.04 -18.02
CA VAL A 478 -0.73 21.22 -17.18
C VAL A 478 0.75 21.36 -16.79
N GLU A 479 1.29 22.58 -16.89
CA GLU A 479 2.68 22.92 -16.54
C GLU A 479 2.88 23.19 -15.03
N TRP A 480 2.23 22.42 -14.16
CA TRP A 480 2.32 22.62 -12.71
C TRP A 480 3.60 22.03 -12.12
N GLY A 481 4.21 22.69 -11.13
CA GLY A 481 5.42 22.18 -10.46
C GLY A 481 5.24 20.82 -9.76
N GLY A 482 4.00 20.45 -9.42
CA GLY A 482 3.65 19.13 -8.87
C GLY A 482 3.19 18.09 -9.90
N PHE A 483 3.02 18.44 -11.18
CA PHE A 483 2.71 17.46 -12.23
C PHE A 483 3.97 16.83 -12.79
N LYS A 484 3.94 15.52 -13.09
CA LYS A 484 5.08 14.78 -13.61
C LYS A 484 4.68 13.63 -14.53
N VAL A 485 5.24 13.62 -15.73
CA VAL A 485 5.35 12.40 -16.54
C VAL A 485 6.49 11.56 -15.95
N ILE A 486 6.15 10.42 -15.35
CA ILE A 486 7.13 9.52 -14.73
C ILE A 486 7.75 8.68 -15.87
N THR A 487 9.08 8.67 -15.93
CA THR A 487 9.86 7.86 -16.89
C THR A 487 10.74 6.83 -16.19
N ASN A 488 11.03 7.02 -14.90
CA ASN A 488 11.90 6.15 -14.11
C ASN A 488 11.09 5.01 -13.44
N VAL A 489 11.46 3.76 -13.72
CA VAL A 489 10.82 2.56 -13.15
C VAL A 489 10.92 2.53 -11.62
N SER A 490 12.04 2.96 -11.04
CA SER A 490 12.26 2.99 -9.58
C SER A 490 11.40 4.02 -8.86
N GLU A 491 10.91 5.04 -9.57
CA GLU A 491 9.94 6.01 -9.05
C GLU A 491 8.52 5.45 -9.16
N ALA A 492 8.16 4.87 -10.31
CA ALA A 492 6.87 4.20 -10.49
C ALA A 492 6.68 3.04 -9.49
N SER A 493 7.73 2.27 -9.21
CA SER A 493 7.68 1.14 -8.28
C SER A 493 7.38 1.53 -6.83
N GLN A 494 7.59 2.79 -6.42
CA GLN A 494 7.16 3.29 -5.10
C GLN A 494 5.63 3.28 -4.94
N PHE A 495 4.90 3.32 -6.05
CA PHE A 495 3.43 3.28 -6.09
C PHE A 495 2.87 1.87 -6.32
N SER A 496 3.73 0.85 -6.41
CA SER A 496 3.33 -0.55 -6.51
C SER A 496 2.61 -1.05 -5.26
N VAL A 497 1.83 -2.13 -5.41
CA VAL A 497 1.18 -2.85 -4.31
C VAL A 497 2.15 -3.21 -3.18
N ALA A 498 3.36 -3.66 -3.49
CA ALA A 498 4.36 -4.04 -2.50
C ALA A 498 4.85 -2.83 -1.67
N ASN A 499 5.21 -1.72 -2.33
CA ASN A 499 5.86 -0.59 -1.66
C ASN A 499 4.87 0.42 -1.06
N PHE A 500 3.75 0.68 -1.74
CA PHE A 500 2.84 1.78 -1.37
C PHE A 500 1.86 1.42 -0.24
N ILE A 501 1.41 0.17 -0.18
CA ILE A 501 0.48 -0.34 0.85
C ILE A 501 1.05 -1.53 1.64
N GLY A 502 2.32 -1.87 1.44
CA GLY A 502 2.93 -3.05 2.05
C GLY A 502 2.27 -4.36 1.61
N GLY A 503 1.66 -4.42 0.42
CA GLY A 503 0.64 -5.42 0.06
C GLY A 503 1.05 -6.89 0.25
N GLN A 504 2.33 -7.22 0.05
CA GLN A 504 2.83 -8.58 0.29
C GLN A 504 2.64 -9.02 1.75
N SER A 505 2.68 -8.09 2.71
CA SER A 505 2.52 -8.35 4.15
C SER A 505 1.09 -8.69 4.58
N TRP A 506 0.10 -8.60 3.68
CA TRP A 506 -1.31 -8.80 4.04
C TRP A 506 -2.24 -9.30 2.93
N LEU A 507 -2.02 -8.99 1.65
CA LEU A 507 -2.90 -9.43 0.57
C LEU A 507 -2.95 -10.96 0.37
N PRO A 508 -1.88 -11.75 0.58
CA PRO A 508 -2.01 -13.22 0.60
C PRO A 508 -3.07 -13.69 1.61
N ALA A 509 -3.22 -12.97 2.72
CA ALA A 509 -4.25 -13.21 3.74
C ALA A 509 -5.69 -12.92 3.30
N THR A 510 -5.93 -12.47 2.07
CA THR A 510 -7.25 -12.03 1.59
C THR A 510 -7.91 -13.00 0.62
N ASN A 511 -7.20 -14.01 0.09
CA ASN A 511 -7.55 -14.80 -1.09
C ASN A 511 -7.57 -14.06 -2.42
N LEU A 512 -7.55 -12.74 -2.35
CA LEU A 512 -7.45 -11.88 -3.48
C LEU A 512 -5.96 -11.77 -3.73
N GLU A 513 -5.41 -12.78 -4.43
CA GLU A 513 -4.02 -12.69 -4.87
C GLU A 513 -3.83 -11.31 -5.52
N PRO A 514 -2.79 -10.53 -5.15
CA PRO A 514 -2.30 -9.57 -6.11
C PRO A 514 -1.82 -10.41 -7.30
N THR A 515 -2.24 -10.09 -8.52
CA THR A 515 -1.55 -10.62 -9.69
C THR A 515 -0.14 -10.07 -9.68
N CYS A 516 0.78 -10.82 -9.07
CA CYS A 516 2.09 -11.01 -9.66
C CYS A 516 1.87 -11.49 -11.09
N GLN A 517 2.79 -11.17 -11.99
CA GLN A 517 2.70 -11.43 -13.42
C GLN A 517 1.86 -10.39 -14.19
N ASN A 518 2.43 -9.18 -14.26
CA ASN A 518 2.38 -8.37 -15.48
C ASN A 518 2.63 -9.29 -16.71
N GLU A 519 2.02 -9.06 -17.88
CA GLU A 519 2.36 -9.90 -19.05
C GLU A 519 3.86 -9.80 -19.43
N LEU A 520 4.53 -8.69 -19.07
CA LEU A 520 5.99 -8.52 -19.15
C LEU A 520 6.76 -9.39 -18.14
N GLU A 521 6.26 -9.57 -16.93
CA GLU A 521 6.84 -10.50 -15.94
C GLU A 521 6.58 -11.95 -16.34
N LYS A 522 5.40 -12.25 -16.90
CA LYS A 522 5.05 -13.56 -17.45
C LYS A 522 5.90 -13.91 -18.66
N ALA A 523 6.16 -12.95 -19.55
CA ALA A 523 7.08 -13.09 -20.68
C ALA A 523 8.52 -13.30 -20.19
N ALA A 524 9.06 -12.41 -19.35
CA ALA A 524 10.41 -12.54 -18.79
C ALA A 524 10.60 -13.85 -17.98
N TRP A 525 9.55 -14.29 -17.26
CA TRP A 525 9.54 -15.58 -16.58
C TRP A 525 9.51 -16.75 -17.57
N THR A 526 8.68 -16.71 -18.61
CA THR A 526 8.62 -17.76 -19.64
C THR A 526 9.92 -17.84 -20.44
N ASP A 527 10.51 -16.70 -20.79
CA ASP A 527 11.79 -16.61 -21.49
C ASP A 527 12.92 -17.16 -20.61
N CYS A 528 13.00 -16.77 -19.33
CA CYS A 528 14.01 -17.31 -18.43
C CYS A 528 13.76 -18.78 -18.06
N LEU A 529 12.51 -19.23 -17.92
CA LEU A 529 12.19 -20.64 -17.69
C LEU A 529 12.61 -21.49 -18.90
N THR A 530 12.34 -21.01 -20.12
CA THR A 530 12.80 -21.65 -21.37
C THR A 530 14.32 -21.70 -21.45
N LEU A 531 15.01 -20.61 -21.09
CA LEU A 531 16.48 -20.57 -21.00
C LEU A 531 17.01 -21.55 -19.94
N TYR A 532 16.35 -21.66 -18.78
CA TYR A 532 16.72 -22.55 -17.68
C TYR A 532 16.46 -24.03 -18.00
N GLU A 533 15.33 -24.36 -18.63
CA GLU A 533 15.04 -25.71 -19.13
C GLU A 533 16.04 -26.13 -20.23
N SER A 534 16.35 -25.22 -21.18
CA SER A 534 17.38 -25.48 -22.19
C SER A 534 18.78 -25.69 -21.57
N THR A 535 19.04 -25.04 -20.44
CA THR A 535 20.27 -25.15 -19.65
C THR A 535 20.35 -26.49 -18.92
N ILE A 536 19.26 -26.93 -18.27
CA ILE A 536 19.18 -28.25 -17.64
C ILE A 536 19.31 -29.38 -18.67
N ILE A 537 18.66 -29.26 -19.84
CA ILE A 537 18.76 -30.25 -20.91
C ILE A 537 20.23 -30.39 -21.37
N LYS A 538 20.93 -29.27 -21.62
CA LYS A 538 22.35 -29.28 -22.03
C LYS A 538 23.27 -29.83 -20.93
N LEU A 539 23.10 -29.40 -19.67
CA LEU A 539 23.88 -29.93 -18.54
C LEU A 539 23.68 -31.46 -18.37
N ASN A 540 22.46 -31.96 -18.55
CA ASN A 540 22.17 -33.39 -18.46
C ASN A 540 22.77 -34.18 -19.65
N GLN A 541 22.92 -33.55 -20.81
CA GLN A 541 23.65 -34.09 -21.97
C GLN A 541 25.17 -34.11 -21.72
N THR A 542 25.75 -33.10 -21.05
CA THR A 542 27.16 -33.11 -20.61
C THR A 542 27.44 -34.22 -19.59
N LEU A 543 26.52 -34.45 -18.64
CA LEU A 543 26.73 -35.41 -17.55
C LEU A 543 26.52 -36.88 -17.95
N ASN A 544 25.97 -37.17 -19.13
CA ASN A 544 25.80 -38.53 -19.68
C ASN A 544 26.43 -38.68 -21.08
N PRO A 545 27.77 -38.62 -21.20
CA PRO A 545 28.46 -38.60 -22.51
C PRO A 545 28.37 -39.93 -23.29
N THR A 546 27.89 -41.01 -22.68
CA THR A 546 27.90 -42.37 -23.25
C THR A 546 26.91 -42.62 -24.40
N THR A 547 26.12 -41.63 -24.83
CA THR A 547 25.12 -41.81 -25.90
C THR A 547 25.28 -40.94 -27.15
N ASN A 548 25.96 -39.79 -27.10
CA ASN A 548 25.88 -38.77 -28.18
C ASN A 548 27.21 -38.21 -28.73
N GLY A 549 28.37 -38.79 -28.40
CA GLY A 549 29.63 -38.49 -29.11
C GLY A 549 30.11 -37.03 -29.02
N CYS A 550 29.74 -36.32 -27.96
CA CYS A 550 30.13 -34.93 -27.69
C CYS A 550 31.66 -34.80 -27.56
N THR A 551 32.21 -33.69 -28.05
CA THR A 551 33.63 -33.37 -27.90
C THR A 551 33.86 -32.42 -26.71
N GLU A 552 35.10 -32.38 -26.20
CA GLU A 552 35.53 -31.48 -25.13
C GLU A 552 35.27 -29.98 -25.43
N PHE A 553 35.22 -29.64 -26.73
CA PHE A 553 34.88 -28.30 -27.23
C PHE A 553 33.37 -27.98 -27.10
N ASP A 554 32.50 -28.98 -27.25
CA ASP A 554 31.05 -28.83 -27.08
C ASP A 554 30.71 -28.57 -25.61
N GLU A 555 31.38 -29.26 -24.68
CA GLU A 555 31.17 -29.09 -23.23
C GLU A 555 31.52 -27.67 -22.76
N GLN A 556 32.67 -27.12 -23.19
CA GLN A 556 33.04 -25.73 -22.88
C GLN A 556 32.05 -24.72 -23.48
N THR A 557 31.63 -24.95 -24.73
CA THR A 557 30.64 -24.09 -25.41
C THR A 557 29.31 -24.08 -24.67
N TRP A 558 28.85 -25.23 -24.17
CA TRP A 558 27.59 -25.34 -23.43
C TRP A 558 27.68 -24.75 -22.02
N LEU A 559 28.80 -24.93 -21.30
CA LEU A 559 29.03 -24.30 -19.99
C LEU A 559 29.12 -22.77 -20.10
N SER A 560 29.78 -22.25 -21.14
CA SER A 560 29.83 -20.82 -21.42
C SER A 560 28.44 -20.26 -21.77
N THR A 561 27.70 -20.92 -22.67
CA THR A 561 26.33 -20.53 -23.04
C THR A 561 25.40 -20.54 -21.82
N THR A 562 25.53 -21.55 -20.96
CA THR A 562 24.79 -21.69 -19.69
C THR A 562 25.05 -20.51 -18.76
N LEU A 563 26.30 -20.11 -18.59
CA LEU A 563 26.67 -18.97 -17.75
C LEU A 563 26.09 -17.65 -18.31
N THR A 564 26.21 -17.42 -19.62
CA THR A 564 25.64 -16.24 -20.30
C THR A 564 24.11 -16.20 -20.20
N ASN A 565 23.42 -17.34 -20.30
CA ASN A 565 21.96 -17.41 -20.14
C ASN A 565 21.53 -17.04 -18.70
N LEU A 566 22.23 -17.56 -17.69
CA LEU A 566 22.01 -17.22 -16.28
C LEU A 566 22.28 -15.73 -16.01
N GLU A 567 23.36 -15.17 -16.54
CA GLU A 567 23.66 -13.74 -16.40
C GLU A 567 22.66 -12.85 -17.11
N THR A 568 22.23 -13.20 -18.33
CA THR A 568 21.20 -12.48 -19.09
C THR A 568 19.88 -12.43 -18.34
N CYS A 569 19.42 -13.58 -17.82
CA CYS A 569 18.22 -13.66 -17.00
C CYS A 569 18.35 -12.86 -15.68
N LYS A 570 19.53 -12.87 -15.04
CA LYS A 570 19.82 -12.06 -13.86
C LYS A 570 19.73 -10.56 -14.15
N VAL A 571 20.23 -10.09 -15.30
CA VAL A 571 20.11 -8.68 -15.72
C VAL A 571 18.64 -8.30 -15.90
N GLY A 572 17.86 -9.09 -16.63
CA GLY A 572 16.42 -8.83 -16.82
C GLY A 572 15.63 -8.71 -15.51
N PHE A 573 15.89 -9.58 -14.52
CA PHE A 573 15.23 -9.48 -13.21
C PHE A 573 15.71 -8.32 -12.33
N VAL A 574 16.93 -7.83 -12.53
CA VAL A 574 17.43 -6.60 -11.89
C VAL A 574 16.80 -5.36 -12.52
N GLU A 575 16.67 -5.31 -13.85
CA GLU A 575 15.99 -4.22 -14.56
C GLU A 575 14.48 -4.14 -14.24
N LEU A 576 13.86 -5.28 -13.93
CA LEU A 576 12.47 -5.37 -13.45
C LEU A 576 12.31 -5.12 -11.93
N GLY A 577 13.40 -5.00 -11.17
CA GLY A 577 13.37 -4.69 -9.73
C GLY A 577 12.83 -5.81 -8.82
N VAL A 578 12.88 -7.07 -9.28
CA VAL A 578 12.33 -8.26 -8.58
C VAL A 578 13.38 -9.27 -8.13
N SER A 579 14.65 -8.85 -8.04
CA SER A 579 15.81 -9.70 -7.71
C SER A 579 15.65 -10.54 -6.44
N ASP A 580 14.93 -10.02 -5.45
CA ASP A 580 14.79 -10.64 -4.12
C ASP A 580 13.97 -11.94 -4.16
N PHE A 581 13.07 -12.11 -5.14
CA PHE A 581 12.29 -13.33 -5.31
C PHE A 581 13.12 -14.56 -5.73
N ILE A 582 14.29 -14.33 -6.34
CA ILE A 582 15.05 -15.38 -7.06
C ILE A 582 16.42 -15.62 -6.44
N SER A 583 16.78 -14.87 -5.38
CA SER A 583 18.01 -15.04 -4.59
C SER A 583 18.31 -16.51 -4.17
N PRO A 584 17.33 -17.37 -3.84
CA PRO A 584 17.59 -18.80 -3.57
C PRO A 584 17.96 -19.62 -4.82
N LEU A 585 17.27 -19.36 -5.95
CA LEU A 585 17.42 -20.10 -7.22
C LEU A 585 18.70 -19.67 -7.96
N MET A 586 19.01 -18.38 -7.92
CA MET A 586 20.17 -17.73 -8.52
C MET A 586 21.29 -17.48 -7.51
N SER A 587 21.42 -18.36 -6.51
CA SER A 587 22.46 -18.21 -5.49
C SER A 587 23.85 -18.17 -6.13
N ASN A 588 24.75 -17.36 -5.58
CA ASN A 588 26.13 -17.23 -6.06
C ASN A 588 26.88 -18.58 -6.16
N ASN A 589 26.40 -19.63 -5.49
CA ASN A 589 27.00 -20.96 -5.53
C ASN A 589 26.87 -21.64 -6.91
N VAL A 590 25.76 -21.47 -7.65
CA VAL A 590 25.55 -22.16 -8.95
C VAL A 590 26.44 -21.56 -10.03
N SER A 591 26.42 -20.23 -10.20
CA SER A 591 27.32 -19.51 -11.12
C SER A 591 28.80 -19.75 -10.77
N LYS A 592 29.13 -19.83 -9.47
CA LYS A 592 30.50 -20.11 -9.00
C LYS A 592 30.91 -21.58 -9.20
N LEU A 593 29.99 -22.54 -9.11
CA LEU A 593 30.23 -23.95 -9.48
C LEU A 593 30.54 -24.08 -10.98
N ILE A 594 29.75 -23.44 -11.84
CA ILE A 594 29.96 -23.43 -13.30
C ILE A 594 31.28 -22.73 -13.66
N SER A 595 31.55 -21.57 -13.04
CA SER A 595 32.81 -20.83 -13.21
C SER A 595 34.03 -21.61 -12.73
N ASN A 596 33.92 -22.34 -11.61
CA ASN A 596 34.96 -23.24 -11.14
C ASN A 596 35.18 -24.42 -12.10
N GLY A 597 34.11 -24.97 -12.69
CA GLY A 597 34.20 -26.00 -13.74
C GLY A 597 34.99 -25.51 -14.96
N LEU A 598 34.64 -24.33 -15.49
CA LEU A 598 35.38 -23.69 -16.59
C LEU A 598 36.84 -23.39 -16.22
N ALA A 599 37.10 -22.89 -15.00
CA ALA A 599 38.45 -22.60 -14.52
C ALA A 599 39.31 -23.85 -14.29
N MET A 600 38.69 -24.99 -13.94
CA MET A 600 39.39 -26.28 -13.83
C MET A 600 39.64 -26.89 -15.21
N HIS A 601 38.73 -26.74 -16.17
CA HIS A 601 38.92 -27.20 -17.55
C HIS A 601 40.17 -26.59 -18.21
N ASN A 602 40.42 -25.30 -17.98
CA ASN A 602 41.63 -24.61 -18.42
C ASN A 602 42.91 -25.06 -17.69
N ASN A 603 42.81 -25.88 -16.65
CA ASN A 603 43.93 -26.34 -15.81
C ASN A 603 44.13 -27.88 -15.81
N THR A 604 43.31 -28.67 -16.50
CA THR A 604 43.46 -30.14 -16.58
C THR A 604 43.70 -30.66 -17.99
N ILE A 605 44.86 -30.31 -18.56
CA ILE A 605 45.51 -31.17 -19.55
C ILE A 605 46.20 -32.31 -18.78
N THR A 606 45.85 -33.57 -19.10
CA THR A 606 46.37 -34.84 -18.53
C THR A 606 45.93 -35.27 -17.11
N ALA A 607 44.69 -35.77 -16.97
CA ALA A 607 44.38 -36.86 -16.02
C ALA A 607 43.08 -37.61 -16.39
N THR A 608 43.14 -38.94 -16.52
CA THR A 608 41.92 -39.79 -16.65
C THR A 608 41.11 -39.77 -15.36
N THR A 609 39.94 -39.12 -15.40
CA THR A 609 39.01 -39.01 -14.27
C THR A 609 38.27 -40.33 -14.04
N ARG A 610 38.26 -40.82 -12.79
CA ARG A 610 37.44 -41.96 -12.37
C ARG A 610 36.08 -41.48 -11.86
N TYR A 611 35.07 -42.34 -11.99
CA TYR A 611 33.70 -42.10 -11.56
C TYR A 611 33.29 -43.07 -10.45
N GLU A 612 32.45 -42.60 -9.53
CA GLU A 612 31.91 -43.35 -8.40
C GLU A 612 30.49 -42.82 -8.09
N GLU A 613 29.50 -43.70 -7.99
CA GLU A 613 28.08 -43.33 -7.84
C GLU A 613 27.55 -42.38 -8.95
N GLY A 614 28.11 -42.45 -10.16
CA GLY A 614 27.73 -41.61 -11.31
C GLY A 614 28.40 -40.22 -11.34
N PHE A 615 29.20 -39.86 -10.34
CA PHE A 615 29.92 -38.58 -10.28
C PHE A 615 31.44 -38.78 -10.36
N PRO A 616 32.21 -37.81 -10.87
CA PRO A 616 33.67 -37.83 -10.77
C PRO A 616 34.14 -37.99 -9.32
N THR A 617 35.18 -38.81 -9.09
CA THR A 617 35.66 -39.14 -7.72
C THR A 617 36.13 -37.92 -6.92
N TRP A 618 36.48 -36.82 -7.59
CA TRP A 618 36.89 -35.56 -6.96
C TRP A 618 35.71 -34.69 -6.46
N VAL A 619 34.47 -34.98 -6.84
CA VAL A 619 33.29 -34.31 -6.25
C VAL A 619 33.11 -34.81 -4.82
N SER A 620 33.06 -33.89 -3.85
CA SER A 620 32.99 -34.26 -2.43
C SER A 620 31.68 -34.98 -2.10
N LYS A 621 31.69 -35.87 -1.09
CA LYS A 621 30.50 -36.61 -0.65
C LYS A 621 29.39 -35.71 -0.07
N HIS A 622 29.73 -34.46 0.27
CA HIS A 622 28.75 -33.44 0.65
C HIS A 622 28.08 -32.83 -0.60
N ASP A 623 28.86 -32.52 -1.64
CA ASP A 623 28.36 -31.90 -2.87
C ASP A 623 27.57 -32.91 -3.74
N ARG A 624 27.98 -34.19 -3.77
CA ARG A 624 27.18 -35.28 -4.38
C ARG A 624 25.78 -35.36 -3.75
N LYS A 625 25.67 -35.18 -2.43
CA LYS A 625 24.37 -35.12 -1.73
C LYS A 625 23.58 -33.87 -2.11
N LEU A 626 24.22 -32.71 -2.27
CA LEU A 626 23.55 -31.48 -2.68
C LEU A 626 22.97 -31.59 -4.10
N LEU A 627 23.74 -32.19 -5.02
CA LEU A 627 23.28 -32.49 -6.39
C LEU A 627 22.12 -33.49 -6.37
N LEU A 628 22.23 -34.59 -5.60
CA LEU A 628 21.15 -35.58 -5.44
C LEU A 628 19.88 -35.03 -4.75
N ILE A 629 19.93 -33.86 -4.12
CA ILE A 629 18.74 -33.15 -3.58
C ILE A 629 18.05 -32.30 -4.67
N LEU A 630 18.76 -31.90 -5.72
CA LEU A 630 18.21 -31.15 -6.86
C LEU A 630 17.56 -32.08 -7.89
N PHE A 631 18.08 -33.29 -8.08
CA PHE A 631 17.57 -34.28 -9.05
C PHE A 631 16.13 -34.82 -8.86
N PRO A 632 15.54 -34.94 -7.64
CA PRO A 632 14.19 -35.49 -7.47
C PRO A 632 13.06 -34.57 -7.93
N ILE A 633 13.36 -33.31 -8.26
CA ILE A 633 12.35 -32.31 -8.66
C ILE A 633 11.90 -32.55 -10.11
N THR A 634 12.67 -33.31 -10.90
CA THR A 634 12.33 -33.66 -12.28
C THR A 634 11.57 -34.99 -12.40
N THR A 635 10.30 -35.01 -11.98
CA THR A 635 9.17 -35.64 -12.71
C THR A 635 7.88 -35.63 -11.85
N SER A 636 6.77 -35.17 -12.44
CA SER A 636 5.37 -35.33 -11.98
C SER A 636 4.71 -34.41 -10.92
N SER A 637 5.34 -33.37 -10.37
CA SER A 637 4.71 -32.54 -9.30
C SER A 637 4.52 -31.02 -9.57
N LEU A 638 4.78 -30.53 -10.78
CA LEU A 638 4.55 -29.11 -11.16
C LEU A 638 3.50 -28.89 -12.27
N TYR A 639 2.89 -29.95 -12.79
CA TYR A 639 1.75 -29.85 -13.69
C TYR A 639 0.45 -30.00 -12.87
N THR A 640 -0.43 -28.99 -12.99
CA THR A 640 -1.63 -28.72 -12.16
C THR A 640 -1.34 -28.39 -10.69
N PRO A 641 -1.70 -27.20 -10.16
CA PRO A 641 -2.69 -26.22 -10.65
C PRO A 641 -2.08 -24.85 -11.00
N LEU A 642 -2.17 -24.43 -12.27
CA LEU A 642 -1.82 -23.07 -12.71
C LEU A 642 -2.66 -22.60 -13.92
N LEU A 643 -3.78 -23.30 -14.19
CA LEU A 643 -4.66 -23.12 -15.35
C LEU A 643 -6.17 -23.36 -15.04
N THR A 644 -6.57 -23.14 -13.78
CA THR A 644 -7.98 -23.14 -13.34
C THR A 644 -8.19 -22.03 -12.33
#